data_AF-A0A7J6M1W8-F1
#
_entry.id   AF-A0A7J6M1W8-F1
#
_cell.length_a   1.000
_cell.length_b   1.000
_cell.length_c   1.000
_cell.angle_alpha   90.00
_cell.angle_beta   90.00
_cell.angle_gamma   90.00
#
_symmetry.space_group_name_H-M   'P 1'
#
loop_
_entity.id
_entity.type
_entity.pdbx_description
1 polymer ?
#
loop_
_entity_poly.entity_id
_entity_poly.type
_entity_poly.pdbx_seq_one_letter_code
_entity_poly.pdbx_strand_id
1 'polypeptide(L)'
;MSLLASPLRLLPHAITSRPVLASTRLLSTTACRLFSAQRPSPADLAVVKLHVTRQRPSWTVPWQTTPVEASSGSGCLLSLPESAGPSWRSRNFVLTAAHVVADSIYLTVQRNTDYFEPNKFPAVVRAVCHDSDLALVEVTNDKEGFRNGGNHPSPDRPAAAMKPLELARWDDLPELRDTVQVVGYPVGGDKLSVTSGVVSRCEVVEYSHSARPALGITVDAAINAGNSGGPVMCGSSDKILGVAFQKYVSHGVENQGHAVPSYLIWRFINRVIARASDAESLASTIGGVGDGSLDLPCLGVTCQPVENEQFKKWLGVAAGDTDVGMDRKGVMVSWSVNPALKKYDVISAINGTPLDSFGHVWYLGRRLYMTALLDSFYVGDAVELTVLSRGDAGPVVERRTVGLMSPKDCFLVPKGQMYDVKAPPYLITGGLVFQPLSIDYLRGWTSDRDRPTHLQHIVNTGRKCETRQECVVLTQVLADECNSGYGSGWVGGPIVEKVNDEKICCLAHLEKILDAVVYSPEESADYVVLELLCYDGPFTMVLASREIRQGDDRVKERYGLPRLRSDGSSRRSGCPVHSPVDVVGLVFMTARKHPRSKHRRNRRRSVATTAEPVGKRFGDIVTDGVQRWETFYRACGLKMDNGDGEWDDLINHLRAPLPISFRVRKDSRCEPPRSIFEEVTLARNGRWIPPARQFKWCSGYQLGCDPRTAKEAYPELDAWLKQNHGGIGGGARRQEVASMVPVSVLGIEPAHEVLDMCAAPGSKTLQALDVIEQGRGMVVANELSTRRAHILCGRVGESEGFMVINHKAQLIPKKHKFDRVICDVPCSGDGTFRKYPVKWKHWDPSLGRRLHHTQIQIALRAFALLKVGGRMSYSTCSVNPLENEAVVQAILKAVSPHGRLVHVKLPGFRTYPGLNHWQVVEEREDSPEVFHCEAISQRDSKKEWYRPSMWPSGSFDLSPCLRVYPHLNNTGGFFTAVIEKTGEPWDDQSTAEPAENDQTEGISRRVTVKVRKSLSKLADKRLYNIIRAGKKRSSRQ
;
A
#
# COMPACT_ATOMS: atom_id res chain seq x y z
N MET A 1 3.69 59.35 -22.72
CA MET A 1 3.03 60.48 -22.07
C MET A 1 1.93 59.95 -21.15
N SER A 2 2.18 60.06 -19.85
CA SER A 2 1.27 60.32 -18.71
C SER A 2 -0.26 60.16 -18.85
N LEU A 3 -0.90 59.33 -17.99
CA LEU A 3 -1.74 59.69 -16.80
C LEU A 3 -3.23 59.94 -17.18
N LEU A 4 -4.31 59.66 -16.42
CA LEU A 4 -4.60 59.06 -15.11
C LEU A 4 -6.16 58.89 -14.99
N ALA A 5 -6.60 57.86 -14.25
CA ALA A 5 -7.73 57.76 -13.30
C ALA A 5 -9.19 58.25 -13.60
N SER A 6 -10.13 57.27 -13.71
CA SER A 6 -11.30 56.93 -12.82
C SER A 6 -11.98 57.96 -11.88
N PRO A 7 -13.18 57.69 -11.27
CA PRO A 7 -14.32 56.78 -11.59
C PRO A 7 -15.76 57.32 -11.23
N LEU A 8 -16.83 56.55 -11.54
CA LEU A 8 -17.97 56.12 -10.65
C LEU A 8 -19.41 56.08 -11.26
N ARG A 9 -20.02 54.90 -11.06
CA ARG A 9 -21.43 54.53 -10.73
C ARG A 9 -22.57 54.53 -11.77
N LEU A 10 -23.31 53.41 -11.69
CA LEU A 10 -24.49 52.94 -12.42
C LEU A 10 -25.74 52.94 -11.52
N LEU A 11 -26.95 53.08 -12.11
CA LEU A 11 -28.17 52.21 -11.95
C LEU A 11 -29.39 52.76 -12.78
N PRO A 12 -30.54 52.03 -12.95
CA PRO A 12 -31.07 51.56 -14.27
C PRO A 12 -32.57 51.85 -14.59
N HIS A 13 -33.10 51.32 -15.72
CA HIS A 13 -34.50 50.83 -16.07
C HIS A 13 -34.75 50.93 -17.61
N ALA A 14 -35.63 50.22 -18.34
CA ALA A 14 -36.60 49.09 -18.20
C ALA A 14 -37.19 48.75 -19.62
N ILE A 15 -38.26 47.90 -19.69
CA ILE A 15 -39.37 47.83 -20.70
C ILE A 15 -39.25 46.74 -21.83
N THR A 16 -40.25 45.98 -22.34
CA THR A 16 -41.63 45.46 -22.03
C THR A 16 -42.02 44.43 -23.14
N SER A 17 -43.04 43.56 -22.95
CA SER A 17 -44.19 43.30 -23.87
C SER A 17 -44.99 41.98 -23.62
N ARG A 18 -46.29 42.01 -23.98
CA ARG A 18 -47.39 41.00 -23.96
C ARG A 18 -48.45 41.48 -25.01
N PRO A 19 -49.56 40.77 -25.37
CA PRO A 19 -49.94 39.33 -25.42
C PRO A 19 -50.79 38.93 -26.69
N VAL A 20 -51.35 37.69 -26.75
CA VAL A 20 -52.78 37.28 -27.07
C VAL A 20 -52.98 35.96 -27.89
N LEU A 21 -53.53 34.92 -27.19
CA LEU A 21 -54.61 33.91 -27.48
C LEU A 21 -54.66 33.10 -28.81
N ALA A 22 -55.17 31.86 -28.92
CA ALA A 22 -55.55 30.74 -28.03
C ALA A 22 -56.07 29.51 -28.85
N SER A 23 -56.02 28.31 -28.23
CA SER A 23 -56.88 27.09 -28.39
C SER A 23 -56.23 25.85 -29.07
N THR A 24 -56.33 24.60 -28.58
CA THR A 24 -57.21 23.95 -27.60
C THR A 24 -56.66 22.56 -27.18
N ARG A 25 -57.00 22.13 -25.94
CA ARG A 25 -57.19 20.73 -25.44
C ARG A 25 -55.97 19.79 -25.26
N LEU A 26 -55.60 19.50 -24.00
CA LEU A 26 -56.01 18.34 -23.20
C LEU A 26 -55.03 18.08 -22.03
N LEU A 27 -55.61 17.84 -20.83
CA LEU A 27 -55.06 17.14 -19.65
C LEU A 27 -53.92 17.84 -18.88
N SER A 28 -54.20 18.48 -17.75
CA SER A 28 -54.43 17.90 -16.39
C SER A 28 -53.18 18.01 -15.52
N THR A 29 -53.17 19.03 -14.65
CA THR A 29 -52.60 19.03 -13.29
C THR A 29 -51.31 18.23 -13.07
N THR A 30 -50.15 18.88 -13.13
CA THR A 30 -49.05 18.54 -12.22
C THR A 30 -48.67 19.79 -11.45
N ALA A 31 -49.01 19.77 -10.17
CA ALA A 31 -48.76 20.82 -9.21
C ALA A 31 -47.27 21.19 -9.16
N CYS A 32 -47.00 22.48 -8.95
CA CYS A 32 -45.77 22.96 -8.34
C CYS A 32 -45.40 22.07 -7.15
N ARG A 33 -44.39 21.20 -7.31
CA ARG A 33 -43.62 20.74 -6.16
C ARG A 33 -42.74 21.91 -5.73
N LEU A 34 -43.28 22.70 -4.80
CA LEU A 34 -42.49 23.38 -3.79
C LEU A 34 -41.35 22.45 -3.36
N PHE A 35 -40.14 22.98 -3.27
CA PHE A 35 -39.04 22.36 -2.55
C PHE A 35 -39.52 22.06 -1.12
N SER A 36 -40.09 20.88 -0.91
CA SER A 36 -40.17 20.29 0.42
C SER A 36 -38.73 20.04 0.80
N ALA A 37 -38.19 20.81 1.74
CA ALA A 37 -37.07 20.33 2.54
C ALA A 37 -37.47 18.92 3.00
N GLN A 38 -36.77 17.89 2.53
CA GLN A 38 -37.02 16.53 3.00
C GLN A 38 -36.82 16.57 4.51
N ARG A 39 -37.86 16.22 5.28
CA ARG A 39 -37.70 16.01 6.72
C ARG A 39 -36.62 14.94 6.90
N PRO A 40 -35.64 15.15 7.80
CA PRO A 40 -34.63 14.14 8.06
C PRO A 40 -35.31 12.82 8.44
N SER A 41 -34.77 11.70 7.98
CA SER A 41 -35.17 10.43 8.57
C SER A 41 -34.76 10.45 10.05
N PRO A 42 -35.55 9.89 10.98
CA PRO A 42 -35.14 9.75 12.37
C PRO A 42 -33.78 9.04 12.52
N ALA A 43 -33.42 8.19 11.55
CA ALA A 43 -32.15 7.50 11.49
C ALA A 43 -30.96 8.44 11.19
N ASP A 44 -31.10 9.39 10.28
CA ASP A 44 -30.05 10.37 9.94
C ASP A 44 -29.69 11.26 11.14
N LEU A 45 -30.66 11.55 12.02
CA LEU A 45 -30.44 12.31 13.25
C LEU A 45 -29.61 11.54 14.27
N ALA A 46 -29.70 10.20 14.26
CA ALA A 46 -29.00 9.34 15.20
C ALA A 46 -27.53 9.11 14.81
N VAL A 47 -27.12 9.44 13.59
CA VAL A 47 -25.74 9.29 13.11
C VAL A 47 -24.89 10.49 13.50
N VAL A 48 -23.75 10.21 14.13
CA VAL A 48 -22.89 11.19 14.76
C VAL A 48 -21.47 11.12 14.21
N LYS A 49 -20.78 12.26 14.26
CA LYS A 49 -19.37 12.37 13.88
C LYS A 49 -18.50 12.29 15.13
N LEU A 50 -17.52 11.40 15.12
CA LEU A 50 -16.52 11.28 16.18
C LEU A 50 -15.30 12.10 15.79
N HIS A 51 -14.81 12.92 16.71
CA HIS A 51 -13.53 13.63 16.61
C HIS A 51 -12.57 13.00 17.61
N VAL A 52 -11.52 12.37 17.10
CA VAL A 52 -10.61 11.54 17.89
C VAL A 52 -9.21 12.13 17.84
N THR A 53 -8.70 12.48 19.02
CA THR A 53 -7.29 12.77 19.23
C THR A 53 -6.60 11.49 19.68
N ARG A 54 -5.60 11.05 18.92
CA ARG A 54 -4.87 9.80 19.19
C ARG A 54 -3.39 10.06 19.38
N GLN A 55 -2.77 9.19 20.17
CA GLN A 55 -1.32 9.21 20.38
C GLN A 55 -0.84 7.78 20.54
N ARG A 56 0.04 7.33 19.63
CA ARG A 56 0.56 5.96 19.65
C ARG A 56 1.87 5.85 20.41
N PRO A 57 2.17 4.70 21.05
CA PRO A 57 3.52 4.42 21.51
C PRO A 57 4.50 4.29 20.34
N SER A 58 5.78 4.61 20.60
CA SER A 58 6.88 4.30 19.67
C SER A 58 7.40 2.89 19.93
N TRP A 59 7.29 1.98 18.97
CA TRP A 59 7.79 0.61 19.13
C TRP A 59 9.30 0.49 18.96
N THR A 60 9.94 1.46 18.30
CA THR A 60 11.39 1.56 18.15
C THR A 60 12.06 2.31 19.30
N VAL A 61 11.33 3.15 20.04
CA VAL A 61 11.82 3.87 21.23
C VAL A 61 10.74 3.72 22.32
N PRO A 62 10.66 2.56 23.00
CA PRO A 62 9.48 2.13 23.76
C PRO A 62 9.13 2.96 25.00
N TRP A 63 10.00 3.87 25.42
CA TRP A 63 9.72 4.86 26.46
C TRP A 63 9.12 6.17 25.92
N GLN A 64 8.94 6.31 24.60
CA GLN A 64 8.39 7.52 23.96
C GLN A 64 7.06 7.24 23.26
N THR A 65 6.35 8.32 22.96
CA THR A 65 5.16 8.33 22.13
C THR A 65 5.41 9.06 20.81
N THR A 66 4.58 8.75 19.82
CA THR A 66 4.50 9.48 18.55
C THR A 66 3.86 10.86 18.76
N PRO A 67 4.02 11.79 17.80
CA PRO A 67 3.28 13.04 17.80
C PRO A 67 1.76 12.80 17.87
N VAL A 68 1.05 13.71 18.53
CA VAL A 68 -0.41 13.65 18.64
C VAL A 68 -1.03 13.89 17.26
N GLU A 69 -2.01 13.04 16.90
CA GLU A 69 -2.73 13.11 15.63
C GLU A 69 -4.22 13.34 15.86
N ALA A 70 -4.85 14.15 15.01
CA ALA A 70 -6.29 14.33 14.98
C ALA A 70 -6.90 13.55 13.81
N SER A 71 -8.04 12.92 14.06
CA SER A 71 -8.78 12.12 13.08
C SER A 71 -10.27 12.21 13.33
N SER A 72 -11.08 11.79 12.37
CA SER A 72 -12.53 11.71 12.53
C SER A 72 -13.09 10.41 11.97
N GLY A 73 -14.22 9.96 12.52
CA GLY A 73 -14.98 8.83 12.00
C GLY A 73 -16.48 9.01 12.24
N SER A 74 -17.25 7.97 11.94
CA SER A 74 -18.71 7.97 12.10
C SER A 74 -19.14 7.01 13.20
N GLY A 75 -20.34 7.21 13.73
CA GLY A 75 -20.98 6.31 14.67
C GLY A 75 -22.48 6.56 14.71
N CYS A 76 -23.22 5.73 15.43
CA CYS A 76 -24.66 5.94 15.62
C CYS A 76 -25.09 5.74 17.06
N LEU A 77 -26.05 6.55 17.51
CA LEU A 77 -26.73 6.37 18.79
C LEU A 77 -27.49 5.05 18.78
N LEU A 78 -27.15 4.17 19.73
CA LEU A 78 -27.62 2.79 19.77
C LEU A 78 -28.73 2.60 20.82
N SER A 79 -29.80 1.91 20.43
CA SER A 79 -30.80 1.36 21.35
C SER A 79 -30.30 0.01 21.88
N LEU A 80 -30.10 -0.09 23.19
CA LEU A 80 -29.69 -1.33 23.85
C LEU A 80 -30.89 -2.26 24.11
N PRO A 81 -30.69 -3.59 24.09
CA PRO A 81 -31.76 -4.57 24.36
C PRO A 81 -32.39 -4.38 25.74
N GLU A 82 -33.62 -4.87 25.92
CA GLU A 82 -34.30 -4.84 27.23
C GLU A 82 -33.51 -5.58 28.31
N SER A 83 -32.82 -6.65 27.94
CA SER A 83 -31.93 -7.41 28.84
C SER A 83 -30.78 -6.59 29.42
N ALA A 84 -30.44 -5.43 28.85
CA ALA A 84 -29.44 -4.52 29.41
C ALA A 84 -29.90 -3.86 30.72
N GLY A 85 -31.21 -3.80 30.96
CA GLY A 85 -31.78 -3.13 32.12
C GLY A 85 -31.72 -1.59 32.06
N PRO A 86 -32.36 -0.90 33.03
CA PRO A 86 -32.53 0.55 33.00
C PRO A 86 -31.22 1.35 33.17
N SER A 87 -30.25 0.81 33.93
CA SER A 87 -28.95 1.45 34.19
C SER A 87 -28.15 1.69 32.91
N TRP A 88 -28.24 0.77 31.95
CA TRP A 88 -27.63 0.86 30.65
C TRP A 88 -28.47 1.69 29.67
N ARG A 89 -29.78 1.45 29.59
CA ARG A 89 -30.67 2.10 28.61
C ARG A 89 -30.89 3.60 28.82
N SER A 90 -30.69 4.09 30.05
CA SER A 90 -30.75 5.51 30.37
C SER A 90 -29.56 6.34 29.84
N ARG A 91 -28.48 5.68 29.37
CA ARG A 91 -27.26 6.33 28.88
C ARG A 91 -27.24 6.52 27.36
N ASN A 92 -26.34 7.38 26.90
CA ASN A 92 -26.12 7.69 25.49
C ASN A 92 -24.93 6.91 24.94
N PHE A 93 -25.20 5.73 24.38
CA PHE A 93 -24.19 4.92 23.75
C PHE A 93 -24.14 5.11 22.24
N VAL A 94 -22.93 5.34 21.74
CA VAL A 94 -22.61 5.41 20.33
C VAL A 94 -21.87 4.15 19.94
N LEU A 95 -22.41 3.42 18.97
CA LEU A 95 -21.73 2.31 18.33
C LEU A 95 -20.85 2.84 17.20
N THR A 96 -19.60 2.39 17.14
CA THR A 96 -18.65 2.76 16.08
C THR A 96 -17.67 1.60 15.83
N ALA A 97 -16.75 1.78 14.89
CA ALA A 97 -15.70 0.81 14.63
C ALA A 97 -14.49 1.01 15.56
N ALA A 98 -13.80 -0.07 15.93
CA ALA A 98 -12.67 -0.01 16.85
C ALA A 98 -11.52 0.84 16.30
N HIS A 99 -11.22 0.76 15.00
CA HIS A 99 -10.15 1.54 14.38
C HIS A 99 -10.39 3.07 14.45
N VAL A 100 -11.65 3.50 14.54
CA VAL A 100 -12.00 4.92 14.68
C VAL A 100 -11.45 5.45 16.00
N VAL A 101 -11.63 4.70 17.10
CA VAL A 101 -11.28 5.12 18.46
C VAL A 101 -9.94 4.54 18.97
N ALA A 102 -9.26 3.72 18.17
CA ALA A 102 -7.98 3.12 18.53
C ALA A 102 -6.91 4.18 18.84
N ASP A 103 -6.19 3.95 19.94
CA ASP A 103 -5.14 4.79 20.52
C ASP A 103 -5.65 6.18 20.93
N SER A 104 -6.95 6.32 21.20
CA SER A 104 -7.55 7.60 21.57
C SER A 104 -7.16 8.04 22.98
N ILE A 105 -6.75 9.30 23.10
CA ILE A 105 -6.48 9.97 24.38
C ILE A 105 -7.56 11.00 24.71
N TYR A 106 -8.31 11.45 23.70
CA TYR A 106 -9.44 12.35 23.86
C TYR A 106 -10.43 12.15 22.72
N LEU A 107 -11.72 12.15 23.06
CA LEU A 107 -12.81 11.86 22.15
C LEU A 107 -13.97 12.82 22.37
N THR A 108 -14.51 13.36 21.28
CA THR A 108 -15.78 14.08 21.30
C THR A 108 -16.71 13.56 20.22
N VAL A 109 -18.01 13.64 20.50
CA VAL A 109 -19.09 13.27 19.58
C VAL A 109 -19.81 14.55 19.18
N GLN A 110 -20.03 14.71 17.88
CA GLN A 110 -20.75 15.83 17.31
C GLN A 110 -22.02 15.30 16.61
N ARG A 111 -23.13 15.99 16.84
CA ARG A 111 -24.41 15.69 16.18
C ARG A 111 -24.40 16.18 14.73
N ASN A 112 -25.42 15.78 13.97
CA ASN A 112 -25.60 16.24 12.61
C ASN A 112 -25.83 17.77 12.55
N THR A 113 -24.87 18.49 11.96
CA THR A 113 -24.85 19.96 11.93
C THR A 113 -25.89 20.58 10.99
N ASP A 114 -26.55 19.77 10.15
CA ASP A 114 -27.70 20.22 9.36
C ASP A 114 -28.94 20.49 10.20
N TYR A 115 -29.03 19.85 11.37
CA TYR A 115 -30.23 19.88 12.22
C TYR A 115 -29.96 20.39 13.64
N PHE A 116 -28.73 20.23 14.12
CA PHE A 116 -28.33 20.63 15.47
C PHE A 116 -27.22 21.68 15.43
N GLU A 117 -27.08 22.42 16.54
CA GLU A 117 -25.88 23.23 16.76
C GLU A 117 -24.62 22.37 16.69
N PRO A 118 -23.49 22.92 16.18
CA PRO A 118 -22.25 22.19 15.94
C PRO A 118 -21.48 21.82 17.23
N ASN A 119 -22.18 21.75 18.36
CA ASN A 119 -21.62 21.45 19.68
C ASN A 119 -20.98 20.06 19.69
N LYS A 120 -19.81 19.99 20.32
CA LYS A 120 -19.05 18.76 20.53
C LYS A 120 -19.20 18.33 21.98
N PHE A 121 -19.62 17.10 22.18
CA PHE A 121 -19.87 16.53 23.50
C PHE A 121 -18.71 15.59 23.88
N PRO A 122 -18.09 15.77 25.06
CA PRO A 122 -17.09 14.83 25.55
C PRO A 122 -17.63 13.40 25.62
N ALA A 123 -16.81 12.45 25.21
CA ALA A 123 -17.18 11.05 25.21
C ALA A 123 -16.00 10.17 25.62
N VAL A 124 -16.30 8.95 26.07
CA VAL A 124 -15.31 7.97 26.54
C VAL A 124 -15.57 6.61 25.91
N VAL A 125 -14.51 5.91 25.54
CA VAL A 125 -14.61 4.51 25.10
C VAL A 125 -14.92 3.64 26.32
N ARG A 126 -16.06 2.96 26.30
CA ARG A 126 -16.48 2.03 27.37
C ARG A 126 -16.07 0.61 27.09
N ALA A 127 -16.16 0.17 25.83
CA ALA A 127 -15.71 -1.14 25.41
C ALA A 127 -15.15 -1.07 23.99
N VAL A 128 -14.16 -1.90 23.69
CA VAL A 128 -13.61 -2.04 22.34
C VAL A 128 -13.14 -3.48 22.14
N CYS A 129 -13.44 -4.03 20.97
CA CYS A 129 -12.93 -5.29 20.48
C CYS A 129 -12.30 -5.06 19.11
N HIS A 130 -10.97 -5.10 19.03
CA HIS A 130 -10.28 -4.91 17.76
C HIS A 130 -10.48 -6.09 16.81
N ASP A 131 -10.62 -7.33 17.31
CA ASP A 131 -10.82 -8.52 16.48
C ASP A 131 -12.06 -8.39 15.58
N SER A 132 -13.18 -7.95 16.16
CA SER A 132 -14.44 -7.69 15.44
C SER A 132 -14.58 -6.25 14.94
N ASP A 133 -13.56 -5.40 15.16
CA ASP A 133 -13.55 -3.97 14.82
C ASP A 133 -14.77 -3.19 15.37
N LEU A 134 -15.17 -3.44 16.62
CA LEU A 134 -16.31 -2.77 17.27
C LEU A 134 -15.89 -1.99 18.51
N ALA A 135 -16.51 -0.83 18.71
CA ALA A 135 -16.39 -0.04 19.94
C ALA A 135 -17.72 0.55 20.39
N LEU A 136 -17.88 0.65 21.72
CA LEU A 136 -18.99 1.29 22.38
C LEU A 136 -18.49 2.54 23.12
N VAL A 137 -19.02 3.69 22.74
CA VAL A 137 -18.63 5.00 23.27
C VAL A 137 -19.78 5.58 24.07
N GLU A 138 -19.54 6.09 25.27
CA GLU A 138 -20.54 6.82 26.06
C GLU A 138 -20.30 8.32 25.97
N VAL A 139 -21.36 9.09 25.71
CA VAL A 139 -21.36 10.55 25.88
C VAL A 139 -21.58 10.87 27.36
N THR A 140 -20.57 11.49 28.00
CA THR A 140 -20.54 11.60 29.47
C THR A 140 -21.23 12.84 30.03
N ASN A 141 -21.29 13.94 29.27
CA ASN A 141 -21.85 15.22 29.71
C ASN A 141 -23.13 15.59 28.94
N ASP A 142 -24.06 16.29 29.61
CA ASP A 142 -25.32 16.80 29.05
C ASP A 142 -26.16 15.71 28.33
N LYS A 143 -26.50 14.65 29.06
CA LYS A 143 -27.20 13.47 28.51
C LYS A 143 -28.55 13.82 27.88
N GLU A 144 -29.29 14.74 28.48
CA GLU A 144 -30.57 15.21 27.97
C GLU A 144 -30.40 16.21 26.84
N GLY A 145 -29.49 17.19 26.94
CA GLY A 145 -29.25 18.16 25.88
C GLY A 145 -28.66 17.54 24.61
N PHE A 146 -27.88 16.45 24.74
CA PHE A 146 -27.41 15.66 23.60
C PHE A 146 -28.59 15.06 22.81
N ARG A 147 -29.54 14.40 23.48
CA ARG A 147 -30.72 13.78 22.83
C ARG A 147 -31.77 14.79 22.37
N ASN A 148 -32.04 15.81 23.17
CA ASN A 148 -33.22 16.66 23.05
C ASN A 148 -32.96 17.98 22.32
N GLY A 149 -31.72 18.27 21.90
CA GLY A 149 -31.41 19.43 21.07
C GLY A 149 -31.09 20.73 21.82
N GLY A 150 -31.04 20.72 23.16
CA GLY A 150 -30.84 21.93 23.98
C GLY A 150 -32.11 22.79 24.11
N ASN A 151 -32.19 23.62 25.15
CA ASN A 151 -33.38 24.36 25.58
C ASN A 151 -33.78 25.59 24.72
N HIS A 152 -33.29 25.73 23.48
CA HIS A 152 -33.63 26.87 22.61
C HIS A 152 -34.18 26.43 21.26
N PRO A 153 -35.51 26.19 21.14
CA PRO A 153 -36.15 26.06 19.84
C PRO A 153 -36.12 27.43 19.14
N SER A 154 -35.37 27.54 18.05
CA SER A 154 -35.57 28.64 17.09
C SER A 154 -36.90 28.42 16.37
N PRO A 155 -37.75 29.44 16.17
CA PRO A 155 -39.03 29.30 15.48
C PRO A 155 -38.92 28.74 14.04
N ASP A 156 -37.71 28.77 13.45
CA ASP A 156 -37.42 28.26 12.10
C ASP A 156 -36.82 26.84 12.05
N ARG A 157 -36.55 26.20 13.20
CA ARG A 157 -36.02 24.81 13.27
C ARG A 157 -36.75 24.00 14.35
N PRO A 158 -37.67 23.09 13.99
CA PRO A 158 -38.28 22.21 15.00
C PRO A 158 -37.20 21.34 15.65
N ALA A 159 -37.13 21.37 16.98
CA ALA A 159 -36.25 20.51 17.77
C ALA A 159 -36.64 19.04 17.54
N ALA A 160 -35.91 18.35 16.67
CA ALA A 160 -36.09 16.92 16.46
C ALA A 160 -35.19 16.18 17.44
N ALA A 161 -35.77 15.50 18.43
CA ALA A 161 -35.00 14.66 19.35
C ALA A 161 -34.35 13.49 18.61
N MET A 162 -33.11 13.15 18.97
CA MET A 162 -32.43 11.97 18.43
C MET A 162 -33.08 10.70 18.98
N LYS A 163 -33.62 9.86 18.09
CA LYS A 163 -34.10 8.52 18.45
C LYS A 163 -32.96 7.51 18.29
N PRO A 164 -32.59 6.75 19.34
CA PRO A 164 -31.61 5.67 19.20
C PRO A 164 -32.06 4.63 18.18
N LEU A 165 -31.10 4.12 17.39
CA LEU A 165 -31.34 3.12 16.37
C LEU A 165 -31.39 1.70 16.94
N GLU A 166 -32.31 0.89 16.42
CA GLU A 166 -32.43 -0.52 16.79
C GLU A 166 -31.53 -1.40 15.92
N LEU A 167 -31.00 -2.46 16.51
CA LEU A 167 -30.30 -3.51 15.78
C LEU A 167 -31.30 -4.44 15.09
N ALA A 168 -30.96 -4.88 13.88
CA ALA A 168 -31.61 -6.06 13.30
C ALA A 168 -31.38 -7.27 14.22
N ARG A 169 -32.23 -8.31 14.10
CA ARG A 169 -32.05 -9.51 14.93
C ARG A 169 -30.69 -10.15 14.64
N TRP A 170 -30.15 -10.87 15.63
CA TRP A 170 -28.83 -11.50 15.53
C TRP A 170 -28.75 -12.56 14.43
N ASP A 171 -29.86 -13.20 14.10
CA ASP A 171 -30.02 -14.24 13.08
C ASP A 171 -30.50 -13.70 11.72
N ASP A 172 -30.83 -12.42 11.65
CA ASP A 172 -31.37 -11.75 10.47
C ASP A 172 -30.24 -11.18 9.59
N LEU A 173 -29.43 -12.10 9.05
CA LEU A 173 -28.41 -11.75 8.07
C LEU A 173 -29.06 -11.39 6.73
N PRO A 174 -28.71 -10.24 6.12
CA PRO A 174 -29.35 -9.80 4.89
C PRO A 174 -29.09 -10.76 3.74
N GLU A 175 -30.11 -10.99 2.90
CA GLU A 175 -30.02 -11.78 1.68
C GLU A 175 -29.21 -11.07 0.60
N LEU A 176 -28.71 -11.86 -0.36
CA LEU A 176 -28.03 -11.27 -1.50
C LEU A 176 -29.03 -10.40 -2.27
N ARG A 177 -28.60 -9.19 -2.64
CA ARG A 177 -29.40 -8.14 -3.31
C ARG A 177 -30.32 -7.32 -2.39
N ASP A 178 -30.34 -7.60 -1.09
CA ASP A 178 -31.04 -6.71 -0.15
C ASP A 178 -30.47 -5.31 -0.23
N THR A 179 -31.36 -4.32 -0.25
CA THR A 179 -30.97 -2.91 -0.34
C THR A 179 -30.47 -2.41 1.02
N VAL A 180 -29.32 -1.77 1.00
CA VAL A 180 -28.66 -1.24 2.18
C VAL A 180 -28.23 0.21 1.98
N GLN A 181 -28.20 0.95 3.08
CA GLN A 181 -27.71 2.32 3.14
C GLN A 181 -26.56 2.40 4.13
N VAL A 182 -25.43 2.95 3.71
CA VAL A 182 -24.31 3.28 4.59
C VAL A 182 -24.34 4.78 4.85
N VAL A 183 -24.44 5.15 6.12
CA VAL A 183 -24.61 6.54 6.55
C VAL A 183 -23.44 6.94 7.45
N GLY A 184 -22.82 8.08 7.16
CA GLY A 184 -21.66 8.57 7.91
C GLY A 184 -21.18 9.94 7.45
N TYR A 185 -19.97 10.33 7.84
CA TYR A 185 -19.36 11.62 7.56
C TYR A 185 -18.03 11.42 6.81
N PRO A 186 -17.88 11.89 5.56
CA PRO A 186 -16.65 11.71 4.80
C PRO A 186 -15.50 12.52 5.43
N VAL A 187 -14.26 12.04 5.25
CA VAL A 187 -13.06 12.76 5.72
C VAL A 187 -13.02 14.17 5.14
N GLY A 188 -12.81 15.16 6.01
CA GLY A 188 -12.72 16.58 5.63
C GLY A 188 -14.06 17.31 5.51
N GLY A 189 -15.21 16.62 5.57
CA GLY A 189 -16.54 17.23 5.52
C GLY A 189 -17.30 17.13 6.84
N ASP A 190 -18.13 18.13 7.17
CA ASP A 190 -18.99 18.16 8.37
C ASP A 190 -20.47 17.84 8.08
N LYS A 191 -20.76 17.46 6.82
CA LYS A 191 -22.10 17.10 6.35
C LYS A 191 -22.26 15.60 6.28
N LEU A 192 -23.48 15.14 6.53
CA LEU A 192 -23.84 13.73 6.44
C LEU A 192 -23.75 13.25 4.99
N SER A 193 -23.24 12.04 4.80
CA SER A 193 -23.17 11.34 3.52
C SER A 193 -23.91 10.01 3.64
N VAL A 194 -24.83 9.80 2.70
CA VAL A 194 -25.58 8.56 2.55
C VAL A 194 -25.15 7.91 1.23
N THR A 195 -24.76 6.64 1.28
CA THR A 195 -24.45 5.84 0.10
C THR A 195 -25.34 4.60 0.10
N SER A 196 -26.04 4.38 -1.00
CA SER A 196 -26.94 3.23 -1.15
C SER A 196 -26.30 2.18 -2.04
N GLY A 197 -26.61 0.93 -1.76
CA GLY A 197 -26.19 -0.22 -2.56
C GLY A 197 -26.98 -1.46 -2.18
N VAL A 198 -26.44 -2.62 -2.52
CA VAL A 198 -27.00 -3.91 -2.20
C VAL A 198 -25.96 -4.83 -1.55
N VAL A 199 -26.46 -5.80 -0.78
CA VAL A 199 -25.62 -6.88 -0.24
C VAL A 199 -25.15 -7.77 -1.37
N SER A 200 -23.83 -7.77 -1.58
CA SER A 200 -23.16 -8.55 -2.62
C SER A 200 -22.77 -9.94 -2.12
N ARG A 201 -22.28 -10.06 -0.87
CA ARG A 201 -21.81 -11.31 -0.26
C ARG A 201 -21.92 -11.25 1.27
N CYS A 202 -22.16 -12.39 1.91
CA CYS A 202 -22.01 -12.58 3.36
C CYS A 202 -21.12 -13.81 3.57
N GLU A 203 -19.86 -13.61 3.95
CA GLU A 203 -18.85 -14.66 4.07
C GLU A 203 -17.79 -14.31 5.11
N VAL A 204 -16.93 -15.26 5.47
CA VAL A 204 -15.78 -14.97 6.33
C VAL A 204 -14.74 -14.20 5.53
N VAL A 205 -14.40 -12.99 5.98
CA VAL A 205 -13.44 -12.08 5.35
C VAL A 205 -12.35 -11.71 6.35
N GLU A 206 -11.16 -11.36 5.87
CA GLU A 206 -10.09 -10.85 6.71
C GLU A 206 -10.34 -9.37 7.06
N TYR A 207 -10.48 -9.08 8.35
CA TYR A 207 -10.72 -7.72 8.84
C TYR A 207 -9.43 -6.92 8.76
N SER A 208 -9.45 -5.76 8.09
CA SER A 208 -8.26 -4.96 7.82
C SER A 208 -7.60 -4.40 9.08
N HIS A 209 -8.39 -4.08 10.11
CA HIS A 209 -7.90 -3.55 11.38
C HIS A 209 -7.13 -4.57 12.22
N SER A 210 -7.64 -5.81 12.31
CA SER A 210 -7.14 -6.87 13.19
C SER A 210 -6.36 -7.98 12.47
N ALA A 211 -6.48 -8.08 11.13
CA ALA A 211 -6.09 -9.25 10.33
C ALA A 211 -6.77 -10.57 10.77
N ARG A 212 -7.90 -10.49 11.50
CA ARG A 212 -8.68 -11.64 11.95
C ARG A 212 -9.73 -12.01 10.87
N PRO A 213 -9.80 -13.27 10.41
CA PRO A 213 -10.88 -13.71 9.54
C PRO A 213 -12.18 -13.84 10.32
N ALA A 214 -13.21 -13.04 10.05
CA ALA A 214 -14.50 -13.11 10.74
C ALA A 214 -15.66 -12.90 9.75
N LEU A 215 -16.89 -13.23 10.16
CA LEU A 215 -18.07 -13.05 9.30
C LEU A 215 -18.27 -11.57 8.94
N GLY A 216 -18.29 -11.24 7.65
CA GLY A 216 -18.51 -9.88 7.16
C GLY A 216 -19.60 -9.81 6.08
N ILE A 217 -20.28 -8.67 6.01
CA ILE A 217 -21.21 -8.32 4.94
C ILE A 217 -20.44 -7.49 3.92
N THR A 218 -20.47 -7.88 2.65
CA THR A 218 -19.91 -7.11 1.54
C THR A 218 -21.03 -6.41 0.81
N VAL A 219 -20.89 -5.10 0.62
CA VAL A 219 -21.87 -4.24 -0.07
C VAL A 219 -21.19 -3.55 -1.26
N ASP A 220 -21.95 -3.24 -2.31
CA ASP A 220 -21.45 -2.46 -3.45
C ASP A 220 -21.60 -0.94 -3.25
N ALA A 221 -22.18 -0.53 -2.12
CA ALA A 221 -22.17 0.85 -1.67
C ALA A 221 -20.72 1.32 -1.40
N ALA A 222 -20.40 2.53 -1.81
CA ALA A 222 -19.07 3.12 -1.61
C ALA A 222 -18.84 3.44 -0.13
N ILE A 223 -17.95 2.68 0.52
CA ILE A 223 -17.46 3.00 1.87
C ILE A 223 -16.13 3.76 1.73
N ASN A 224 -16.19 5.08 1.93
CA ASN A 224 -15.04 5.98 1.90
C ASN A 224 -14.46 6.19 3.30
N ALA A 225 -13.20 6.67 3.37
CA ALA A 225 -12.60 7.09 4.63
C ALA A 225 -13.48 8.18 5.28
N GLY A 226 -13.83 8.00 6.56
CA GLY A 226 -14.72 8.86 7.32
C GLY A 226 -16.10 8.24 7.59
N ASN A 227 -16.70 7.56 6.60
CA ASN A 227 -17.96 6.84 6.79
C ASN A 227 -17.79 5.57 7.65
N SER A 228 -16.54 5.12 7.82
CA SER A 228 -16.21 3.99 8.69
C SER A 228 -16.63 4.26 10.14
N GLY A 229 -17.18 3.23 10.78
CA GLY A 229 -17.86 3.28 12.06
C GLY A 229 -19.34 3.67 11.98
N GLY A 230 -19.82 4.21 10.86
CA GLY A 230 -21.23 4.52 10.65
C GLY A 230 -22.10 3.27 10.44
N PRO A 231 -23.42 3.37 10.66
CA PRO A 231 -24.33 2.24 10.48
C PRO A 231 -24.52 1.88 9.01
N VAL A 232 -24.62 0.58 8.75
CA VAL A 232 -25.19 0.00 7.54
C VAL A 232 -26.60 -0.43 7.87
N MET A 233 -27.59 0.22 7.27
CA MET A 233 -29.00 0.09 7.60
C MET A 233 -29.77 -0.66 6.51
N CYS A 234 -30.80 -1.37 6.93
CA CYS A 234 -31.76 -2.00 6.03
C CYS A 234 -32.64 -0.91 5.40
N GLY A 235 -32.69 -0.85 4.06
CA GLY A 235 -33.43 0.19 3.34
C GLY A 235 -34.95 0.20 3.57
N SER A 236 -35.52 -0.85 4.19
CA SER A 236 -36.96 -0.97 4.46
C SER A 236 -37.36 -0.82 5.93
N SER A 237 -36.41 -0.87 6.88
CA SER A 237 -36.73 -0.92 8.32
C SER A 237 -35.91 0.03 9.21
N ASP A 238 -34.96 0.79 8.64
CA ASP A 238 -34.03 1.68 9.35
C ASP A 238 -33.26 1.00 10.51
N LYS A 239 -33.25 -0.33 10.55
CA LYS A 239 -32.50 -1.12 11.53
C LYS A 239 -31.05 -1.27 11.11
N ILE A 240 -30.16 -1.28 12.09
CA ILE A 240 -28.73 -1.50 11.89
C ILE A 240 -28.51 -2.97 11.53
N LEU A 241 -28.10 -3.23 10.29
CA LEU A 241 -27.62 -4.52 9.79
C LEU A 241 -26.13 -4.73 10.06
N GLY A 242 -25.37 -3.63 10.19
CA GLY A 242 -23.96 -3.72 10.50
C GLY A 242 -23.28 -2.37 10.75
N VAL A 243 -21.98 -2.42 11.04
CA VAL A 243 -21.11 -1.24 11.18
C VAL A 243 -20.10 -1.22 10.04
N ALA A 244 -20.02 -0.13 9.30
CA ALA A 244 -19.13 0.01 8.16
C ALA A 244 -17.64 -0.02 8.58
N PHE A 245 -16.81 -0.81 7.91
CA PHE A 245 -15.36 -0.83 8.15
C PHE A 245 -14.54 -0.88 6.86
N GLN A 246 -13.26 -0.52 6.98
CA GLN A 246 -12.43 -0.14 5.83
C GLN A 246 -11.98 -1.33 4.96
N LYS A 247 -11.96 -1.07 3.65
CA LYS A 247 -11.65 -1.94 2.51
C LYS A 247 -10.29 -2.66 2.56
N TYR A 248 -10.23 -3.85 1.97
CA TYR A 248 -8.99 -4.50 1.52
C TYR A 248 -8.44 -3.77 0.28
N VAL A 249 -7.34 -3.01 0.42
CA VAL A 249 -6.75 -2.24 -0.70
C VAL A 249 -5.89 -3.15 -1.56
N SER A 250 -6.50 -4.09 -2.28
CA SER A 250 -5.84 -4.82 -3.36
C SER A 250 -6.01 -4.09 -4.69
N HIS A 251 -4.95 -4.08 -5.52
CA HIS A 251 -4.97 -3.43 -6.82
C HIS A 251 -6.07 -4.02 -7.73
N GLY A 252 -7.11 -3.24 -8.02
CA GLY A 252 -8.14 -3.60 -9.01
C GLY A 252 -9.53 -3.93 -8.45
N VAL A 253 -9.76 -3.80 -7.14
CA VAL A 253 -11.10 -3.89 -6.56
C VAL A 253 -11.64 -2.48 -6.35
N GLU A 254 -12.73 -2.11 -7.01
CA GLU A 254 -13.47 -0.85 -6.84
C GLU A 254 -14.89 -1.17 -6.31
N ASN A 255 -15.51 -0.28 -5.55
CA ASN A 255 -16.88 -0.41 -5.02
C ASN A 255 -17.19 -1.73 -4.26
N GLN A 256 -16.29 -2.13 -3.34
CA GLN A 256 -16.59 -3.15 -2.34
C GLN A 256 -16.38 -2.54 -0.96
N GLY A 257 -17.48 -2.31 -0.25
CA GLY A 257 -17.51 -1.96 1.17
C GLY A 257 -17.73 -3.21 2.02
N HIS A 258 -17.17 -3.23 3.23
CA HIS A 258 -17.45 -4.27 4.21
C HIS A 258 -18.13 -3.70 5.45
N ALA A 259 -18.97 -4.51 6.09
CA ALA A 259 -19.64 -4.17 7.32
C ALA A 259 -19.62 -5.34 8.31
N VAL A 260 -19.43 -5.02 9.58
CA VAL A 260 -19.52 -5.97 10.69
C VAL A 260 -20.99 -6.31 10.88
N PRO A 261 -21.43 -7.58 10.73
CA PRO A 261 -22.85 -7.94 10.79
C PRO A 261 -23.44 -7.75 12.18
N SER A 262 -24.77 -7.54 12.23
CA SER A 262 -25.60 -7.50 13.45
C SER A 262 -25.28 -8.64 14.41
N TYR A 263 -25.03 -9.84 13.90
CA TYR A 263 -24.58 -11.01 14.63
C TYR A 263 -23.38 -10.75 15.58
N LEU A 264 -22.28 -10.18 15.05
CA LEU A 264 -21.09 -9.89 15.86
C LEU A 264 -21.32 -8.69 16.78
N ILE A 265 -22.18 -7.76 16.39
CA ILE A 265 -22.58 -6.62 17.22
C ILE A 265 -23.36 -7.10 18.45
N TRP A 266 -24.33 -8.00 18.28
CA TRP A 266 -25.09 -8.62 19.37
C TRP A 266 -24.20 -9.35 20.34
N ARG A 267 -23.28 -10.18 19.84
CA ARG A 267 -22.28 -10.86 20.67
C ARG A 267 -21.48 -9.87 21.50
N PHE A 268 -20.94 -8.82 20.87
CA PHE A 268 -20.13 -7.82 21.54
C PHE A 268 -20.91 -7.11 22.65
N ILE A 269 -22.13 -6.64 22.36
CA ILE A 269 -22.99 -5.94 23.32
C ILE A 269 -23.39 -6.85 24.49
N ASN A 270 -23.82 -8.08 24.20
CA ASN A 270 -24.23 -9.03 25.23
C ASN A 270 -23.08 -9.35 26.19
N ARG A 271 -21.84 -9.47 25.68
CA ARG A 271 -20.67 -9.69 26.53
C ARG A 271 -20.33 -8.49 27.40
N VAL A 272 -20.43 -7.28 26.85
CA VAL A 272 -20.21 -6.03 27.58
C VAL A 272 -21.21 -5.91 28.73
N ILE A 273 -22.50 -6.14 28.47
CA ILE A 273 -23.56 -6.09 29.48
C ILE A 273 -23.37 -7.19 30.53
N ALA A 274 -23.07 -8.42 30.13
CA ALA A 274 -22.90 -9.53 31.06
C ALA A 274 -21.70 -9.36 32.01
N ARG A 275 -20.74 -8.49 31.66
CA ARG A 275 -19.54 -8.23 32.46
C ARG A 275 -19.71 -7.13 33.49
N ALA A 276 -20.76 -6.32 33.45
CA ALA A 276 -20.94 -5.27 34.46
C ALA A 276 -22.41 -4.96 34.70
N SER A 277 -22.76 -4.75 35.98
CA SER A 277 -24.11 -4.37 36.39
C SER A 277 -24.54 -3.01 35.80
N ASP A 278 -23.56 -2.15 35.52
CA ASP A 278 -23.75 -0.83 34.91
C ASP A 278 -22.50 -0.41 34.12
N ALA A 279 -22.61 0.71 33.40
CA ALA A 279 -21.54 1.22 32.56
C ALA A 279 -20.32 1.79 33.32
N GLU A 280 -20.48 2.17 34.58
CA GLU A 280 -19.42 2.77 35.39
C GLU A 280 -18.51 1.70 36.00
N SER A 281 -19.11 0.61 36.46
CA SER A 281 -18.41 -0.60 36.92
C SER A 281 -17.74 -1.38 35.79
N LEU A 282 -18.06 -1.08 34.52
CA LEU A 282 -17.43 -1.74 33.37
C LEU A 282 -15.90 -1.57 33.35
N ALA A 283 -15.42 -0.37 33.72
CA ALA A 283 -13.97 -0.07 33.75
C ALA A 283 -13.21 -0.89 34.79
N SER A 284 -13.89 -1.41 35.83
CA SER A 284 -13.30 -2.29 36.85
C SER A 284 -13.41 -3.78 36.52
N THR A 285 -14.35 -4.19 35.66
CA THR A 285 -14.63 -5.62 35.40
C THR A 285 -14.10 -6.14 34.06
N ILE A 286 -13.98 -5.24 33.07
CA ILE A 286 -13.10 -5.46 31.93
C ILE A 286 -11.78 -4.82 32.36
N GLY A 287 -10.67 -5.57 32.37
CA GLY A 287 -9.38 -5.17 32.96
C GLY A 287 -8.65 -4.02 32.24
N GLY A 288 -9.40 -3.03 31.77
CA GLY A 288 -9.00 -2.05 30.76
C GLY A 288 -9.32 -2.53 29.35
N VAL A 289 -9.16 -1.62 28.39
CA VAL A 289 -9.11 -1.96 26.97
C VAL A 289 -8.05 -3.04 26.76
N GLY A 290 -8.43 -4.19 26.17
CA GLY A 290 -7.48 -5.21 25.73
C GLY A 290 -7.25 -6.40 26.67
N ASP A 291 -8.06 -6.61 27.71
CA ASP A 291 -8.00 -7.80 28.60
C ASP A 291 -8.27 -9.15 27.90
N GLY A 292 -8.63 -9.10 26.62
CA GLY A 292 -8.90 -10.26 25.76
C GLY A 292 -10.26 -10.91 25.98
N SER A 293 -11.07 -10.40 26.91
CA SER A 293 -12.38 -10.97 27.24
C SER A 293 -13.46 -10.77 26.18
N LEU A 294 -13.24 -9.79 25.29
CA LEU A 294 -14.11 -9.46 24.17
C LEU A 294 -13.60 -10.03 22.83
N ASP A 295 -12.36 -10.55 22.80
CA ASP A 295 -11.71 -11.12 21.62
C ASP A 295 -12.55 -12.25 20.99
N LEU A 296 -12.31 -12.53 19.71
CA LEU A 296 -12.96 -13.65 19.01
C LEU A 296 -12.20 -14.95 19.33
N PRO A 297 -12.86 -15.99 19.85
CA PRO A 297 -12.19 -17.21 20.27
C PRO A 297 -11.59 -17.98 19.09
N CYS A 298 -10.73 -18.94 19.39
CA CYS A 298 -10.27 -19.93 18.43
C CYS A 298 -10.01 -21.28 19.10
N LEU A 299 -9.88 -22.33 18.29
CA LEU A 299 -9.52 -23.67 18.76
C LEU A 299 -8.02 -23.84 19.08
N GLY A 300 -7.17 -22.87 18.71
CA GLY A 300 -5.71 -22.99 18.86
C GLY A 300 -5.07 -23.99 17.87
N VAL A 301 -5.69 -24.22 16.71
CA VAL A 301 -5.22 -25.17 15.69
C VAL A 301 -5.01 -24.53 14.33
N THR A 302 -4.15 -25.16 13.52
CA THR A 302 -4.10 -24.93 12.06
C THR A 302 -4.66 -26.16 11.37
N CYS A 303 -5.63 -25.96 10.47
CA CYS A 303 -6.31 -27.04 9.77
C CYS A 303 -5.89 -27.14 8.30
N GLN A 304 -5.95 -28.35 7.75
CA GLN A 304 -5.77 -28.65 6.35
C GLN A 304 -7.07 -29.28 5.79
N PRO A 305 -7.57 -28.80 4.63
CA PRO A 305 -8.66 -29.46 3.92
C PRO A 305 -8.32 -30.91 3.54
N VAL A 306 -9.29 -31.80 3.65
CA VAL A 306 -9.12 -33.23 3.37
C VAL A 306 -9.95 -33.62 2.14
N GLU A 307 -9.62 -33.07 0.98
CA GLU A 307 -10.34 -33.34 -0.28
C GLU A 307 -9.86 -34.62 -0.98
N ASN A 308 -8.55 -34.89 -0.90
CA ASN A 308 -7.92 -35.97 -1.62
C ASN A 308 -8.36 -37.34 -1.06
N GLU A 309 -8.89 -38.21 -1.92
CA GLU A 309 -9.43 -39.51 -1.49
C GLU A 309 -8.34 -40.44 -0.93
N GLN A 310 -7.11 -40.39 -1.44
CA GLN A 310 -6.00 -41.16 -0.87
C GLN A 310 -5.63 -40.65 0.52
N PHE A 311 -5.68 -39.33 0.73
CA PHE A 311 -5.41 -38.71 2.02
C PHE A 311 -6.49 -39.05 3.05
N LYS A 312 -7.78 -39.03 2.65
CA LYS A 312 -8.89 -39.52 3.49
C LYS A 312 -8.68 -40.96 3.92
N LYS A 313 -8.36 -41.85 2.96
CA LYS A 313 -8.07 -43.27 3.23
C LYS A 313 -6.90 -43.43 4.19
N TRP A 314 -5.83 -42.67 3.99
CA TRP A 314 -4.65 -42.70 4.85
C TRP A 314 -4.93 -42.20 6.28
N LEU A 315 -5.83 -41.22 6.43
CA LEU A 315 -6.32 -40.76 7.73
C LEU A 315 -7.32 -41.72 8.39
N GLY A 316 -7.78 -42.75 7.69
CA GLY A 316 -8.80 -43.67 8.19
C GLY A 316 -10.22 -43.09 8.15
N VAL A 317 -10.46 -42.03 7.37
CA VAL A 317 -11.81 -41.50 7.13
C VAL A 317 -12.56 -42.49 6.23
N ALA A 318 -13.47 -43.27 6.80
CA ALA A 318 -14.13 -44.39 6.15
C ALA A 318 -14.94 -44.00 4.91
N ALA A 319 -15.03 -44.95 3.97
CA ALA A 319 -15.71 -44.79 2.70
C ALA A 319 -17.12 -45.42 2.70
N GLY A 320 -18.07 -44.80 3.41
CA GLY A 320 -19.50 -45.17 3.34
C GLY A 320 -19.90 -46.41 4.17
N ASP A 321 -21.08 -46.32 4.77
CA ASP A 321 -21.87 -47.35 5.48
C ASP A 321 -21.22 -48.02 6.71
N THR A 322 -20.77 -47.22 7.66
CA THR A 322 -20.69 -47.64 9.06
C THR A 322 -21.50 -46.66 9.91
N ASP A 323 -22.27 -47.16 10.88
CA ASP A 323 -23.10 -46.44 11.87
C ASP A 323 -22.38 -45.33 12.68
N VAL A 324 -21.13 -45.00 12.34
CA VAL A 324 -20.27 -43.99 12.96
C VAL A 324 -20.33 -42.63 12.23
N GLY A 325 -21.15 -42.47 11.18
CA GLY A 325 -21.60 -41.15 10.69
C GLY A 325 -20.53 -40.15 10.17
N MET A 326 -19.26 -40.55 10.01
CA MET A 326 -18.25 -39.70 9.37
C MET A 326 -18.32 -39.81 7.86
N ASP A 327 -19.09 -38.91 7.30
CA ASP A 327 -19.50 -38.85 5.90
C ASP A 327 -18.36 -38.32 4.99
N ARG A 328 -17.16 -38.92 4.97
CA ARG A 328 -15.96 -38.46 4.21
C ARG A 328 -15.56 -36.99 4.39
N LYS A 329 -15.98 -36.35 5.48
CA LYS A 329 -16.04 -34.89 5.65
C LYS A 329 -15.36 -34.47 6.96
N GLY A 330 -14.67 -33.34 6.92
CA GLY A 330 -13.92 -32.78 8.05
C GLY A 330 -12.57 -32.21 7.63
N VAL A 331 -11.91 -31.55 8.58
CA VAL A 331 -10.59 -30.95 8.38
C VAL A 331 -9.56 -31.55 9.32
N MET A 332 -8.35 -31.75 8.82
CA MET A 332 -7.27 -32.35 9.59
C MET A 332 -6.50 -31.27 10.34
N VAL A 333 -6.30 -31.47 11.64
CA VAL A 333 -5.39 -30.69 12.47
C VAL A 333 -3.96 -30.93 12.00
N SER A 334 -3.36 -29.92 11.37
CA SER A 334 -1.96 -29.95 10.94
C SER A 334 -1.00 -29.53 12.06
N TRP A 335 -1.49 -28.76 13.02
CA TRP A 335 -0.79 -28.28 14.20
C TRP A 335 -1.79 -27.82 15.28
N SER A 336 -1.41 -27.94 16.55
CA SER A 336 -2.22 -27.53 17.71
C SER A 336 -1.34 -26.98 18.85
N VAL A 337 -1.74 -25.87 19.47
CA VAL A 337 -1.32 -25.49 20.84
C VAL A 337 -2.32 -25.98 21.89
N ASN A 338 -3.53 -26.36 21.46
CA ASN A 338 -4.57 -26.84 22.35
C ASN A 338 -4.31 -28.30 22.69
N PRO A 339 -4.09 -28.65 23.98
CA PRO A 339 -3.69 -30.00 24.37
C PRO A 339 -4.77 -31.06 24.08
N ALA A 340 -6.03 -30.65 23.90
CA ALA A 340 -7.13 -31.56 23.57
C ALA A 340 -7.10 -32.08 22.12
N LEU A 341 -6.29 -31.46 21.25
CA LEU A 341 -6.21 -31.77 19.82
C LEU A 341 -4.79 -32.09 19.40
N LYS A 342 -4.63 -33.17 18.65
CA LYS A 342 -3.34 -33.68 18.19
C LYS A 342 -3.18 -33.52 16.69
N LYS A 343 -1.93 -33.52 16.23
CA LYS A 343 -1.64 -33.55 14.80
C LYS A 343 -2.26 -34.81 14.17
N TYR A 344 -2.89 -34.64 13.02
CA TYR A 344 -3.65 -35.63 12.26
C TYR A 344 -5.05 -35.95 12.76
N ASP A 345 -5.50 -35.36 13.87
CA ASP A 345 -6.91 -35.42 14.26
C ASP A 345 -7.79 -34.81 13.17
N VAL A 346 -8.91 -35.45 12.80
CA VAL A 346 -9.87 -34.91 11.84
C VAL A 346 -11.10 -34.41 12.59
N ILE A 347 -11.33 -33.10 12.57
CA ILE A 347 -12.52 -32.49 13.15
C ILE A 347 -13.65 -32.59 12.13
N SER A 348 -14.71 -33.33 12.46
CA SER A 348 -15.87 -33.54 11.59
C SER A 348 -17.14 -32.84 12.05
N ALA A 349 -17.24 -32.43 13.32
CA ALA A 349 -18.37 -31.66 13.82
C ALA A 349 -17.98 -30.78 15.01
N ILE A 350 -18.69 -29.65 15.17
CA ILE A 350 -18.61 -28.74 16.33
C ILE A 350 -20.02 -28.64 16.93
N ASN A 351 -20.19 -29.02 18.20
CA ASN A 351 -21.49 -29.10 18.90
C ASN A 351 -22.55 -29.84 18.06
N GLY A 352 -22.18 -31.00 17.50
CA GLY A 352 -23.04 -31.78 16.61
C GLY A 352 -23.28 -31.19 15.21
N THR A 353 -22.81 -29.96 14.93
CA THR A 353 -22.91 -29.34 13.60
C THR A 353 -21.82 -29.91 12.69
N PRO A 354 -22.16 -30.62 11.60
CA PRO A 354 -21.17 -31.25 10.73
C PRO A 354 -20.31 -30.24 9.96
N LEU A 355 -19.02 -30.55 9.82
CA LEU A 355 -18.06 -29.86 8.98
C LEU A 355 -17.89 -30.61 7.67
N ASP A 356 -17.75 -29.90 6.55
CA ASP A 356 -17.32 -30.51 5.30
C ASP A 356 -15.78 -30.63 5.18
N SER A 357 -15.31 -31.25 4.09
CA SER A 357 -13.87 -31.45 3.81
C SER A 357 -13.04 -30.16 3.66
N PHE A 358 -13.71 -29.00 3.56
CA PHE A 358 -13.10 -27.68 3.42
C PHE A 358 -13.18 -26.86 4.73
N GLY A 359 -13.77 -27.42 5.79
CA GLY A 359 -13.94 -26.74 7.08
C GLY A 359 -15.13 -25.79 7.12
N HIS A 360 -16.13 -25.97 6.25
CA HIS A 360 -17.37 -25.19 6.32
C HIS A 360 -18.44 -25.94 7.09
N VAL A 361 -19.30 -25.16 7.76
CA VAL A 361 -20.50 -25.60 8.48
C VAL A 361 -21.73 -24.95 7.87
N TRP A 362 -22.90 -25.58 8.02
CA TRP A 362 -24.17 -24.92 7.75
C TRP A 362 -24.60 -24.16 9.00
N TYR A 363 -24.51 -22.84 8.98
CA TYR A 363 -24.77 -21.96 10.11
C TYR A 363 -25.41 -20.65 9.63
N LEU A 364 -26.36 -20.11 10.39
CA LEU A 364 -27.15 -18.91 10.01
C LEU A 364 -27.78 -19.03 8.61
N GLY A 365 -28.29 -20.22 8.28
CA GLY A 365 -28.93 -20.52 6.99
C GLY A 365 -27.98 -20.55 5.78
N ARG A 366 -26.65 -20.58 6.00
CA ARG A 366 -25.63 -20.48 4.94
C ARG A 366 -24.47 -21.44 5.19
N ARG A 367 -23.73 -21.75 4.14
CA ARG A 367 -22.46 -22.49 4.23
C ARG A 367 -21.33 -21.51 4.52
N LEU A 368 -20.83 -21.50 5.76
CA LEU A 368 -19.80 -20.57 6.24
C LEU A 368 -18.59 -21.34 6.76
N TYR A 369 -17.40 -20.76 6.69
CA TYR A 369 -16.22 -21.37 7.30
C TYR A 369 -16.40 -21.49 8.81
N MET A 370 -15.89 -22.57 9.43
CA MET A 370 -16.15 -22.94 10.83
C MET A 370 -15.87 -21.83 11.85
N THR A 371 -15.00 -20.87 11.53
CA THR A 371 -14.73 -19.71 12.38
C THR A 371 -15.98 -18.88 12.65
N ALA A 372 -16.91 -18.76 11.69
CA ALA A 372 -18.15 -18.02 11.90
C ALA A 372 -19.04 -18.63 13.00
N LEU A 373 -19.02 -19.96 13.15
CA LEU A 373 -19.70 -20.66 14.25
C LEU A 373 -18.92 -20.49 15.56
N LEU A 374 -17.60 -20.63 15.54
CA LEU A 374 -16.76 -20.45 16.73
C LEU A 374 -16.87 -19.02 17.28
N ASP A 375 -16.98 -18.03 16.40
CA ASP A 375 -17.16 -16.64 16.77
C ASP A 375 -18.47 -16.41 17.53
N SER A 376 -19.42 -17.36 17.59
CA SER A 376 -20.64 -17.26 18.44
C SER A 376 -20.37 -17.38 19.93
N PHE A 377 -19.19 -17.89 20.29
CA PHE A 377 -18.79 -18.19 21.66
C PHE A 377 -17.82 -17.13 22.19
N TYR A 378 -17.43 -17.27 23.44
CA TYR A 378 -16.45 -16.42 24.11
C TYR A 378 -15.15 -17.18 24.39
N VAL A 379 -14.05 -16.43 24.53
CA VAL A 379 -12.80 -16.98 25.07
C VAL A 379 -13.09 -17.54 26.47
N GLY A 380 -12.63 -18.76 26.72
CA GLY A 380 -12.87 -19.52 27.95
C GLY A 380 -14.08 -20.46 27.89
N ASP A 381 -14.98 -20.31 26.91
CA ASP A 381 -16.06 -21.28 26.69
C ASP A 381 -15.48 -22.62 26.20
N ALA A 382 -16.27 -23.69 26.22
CA ALA A 382 -15.88 -24.98 25.66
C ALA A 382 -16.91 -25.45 24.62
N VAL A 383 -16.42 -26.17 23.61
CA VAL A 383 -17.24 -26.79 22.56
C VAL A 383 -16.98 -28.29 22.51
N GLU A 384 -17.99 -29.07 22.17
CA GLU A 384 -17.85 -30.49 21.90
C GLU A 384 -17.44 -30.69 20.44
N LEU A 385 -16.28 -31.29 20.20
CA LEU A 385 -15.82 -31.66 18.88
C LEU A 385 -16.02 -33.16 18.65
N THR A 386 -16.54 -33.52 17.48
CA THR A 386 -16.41 -34.91 16.98
C THR A 386 -15.10 -35.01 16.22
N VAL A 387 -14.22 -35.88 16.70
CA VAL A 387 -12.83 -35.99 16.23
C VAL A 387 -12.52 -37.43 15.85
N LEU A 388 -11.98 -37.62 14.64
CA LEU A 388 -11.32 -38.88 14.26
C LEU A 388 -9.86 -38.80 14.68
N SER A 389 -9.43 -39.70 15.54
CA SER A 389 -8.04 -39.80 15.97
C SER A 389 -7.40 -41.05 15.38
N ARG A 390 -6.14 -40.93 14.96
CA ARG A 390 -5.38 -42.07 14.48
C ARG A 390 -4.76 -42.80 15.67
N GLY A 391 -5.42 -43.86 16.15
CA GLY A 391 -4.88 -44.73 17.20
C GLY A 391 -4.01 -45.85 16.62
N ASP A 392 -3.21 -46.48 17.49
CA ASP A 392 -2.34 -47.61 17.12
C ASP A 392 -3.15 -48.83 16.65
N ALA A 393 -4.37 -49.00 17.16
CA ALA A 393 -5.32 -50.05 16.77
C ALA A 393 -6.23 -49.67 15.58
N GLY A 394 -6.05 -48.47 14.99
CA GLY A 394 -6.89 -47.94 13.92
C GLY A 394 -7.54 -46.60 14.25
N PRO A 395 -8.31 -46.01 13.31
CA PRO A 395 -8.98 -44.74 13.51
C PRO A 395 -10.15 -44.87 14.51
N VAL A 396 -10.21 -43.98 15.50
CA VAL A 396 -11.25 -43.96 16.55
C VAL A 396 -11.99 -42.63 16.49
N VAL A 397 -13.32 -42.68 16.53
CA VAL A 397 -14.16 -41.47 16.64
C VAL A 397 -14.46 -41.20 18.10
N GLU A 398 -14.13 -39.99 18.54
CA GLU A 398 -14.33 -39.54 19.91
C GLU A 398 -15.06 -38.21 19.93
N ARG A 399 -15.84 -37.97 20.97
CA ARG A 399 -16.32 -36.63 21.30
C ARG A 399 -15.39 -36.05 22.35
N ARG A 400 -14.85 -34.87 22.07
CA ARG A 400 -13.91 -34.18 22.97
C ARG A 400 -14.44 -32.79 23.30
N THR A 401 -14.52 -32.48 24.59
CA THR A 401 -14.75 -31.11 25.05
C THR A 401 -13.46 -30.33 24.91
N VAL A 402 -13.47 -29.27 24.10
CA VAL A 402 -12.30 -28.46 23.78
C VAL A 402 -12.57 -27.01 24.21
N GLY A 403 -11.69 -26.49 25.07
CA GLY A 403 -11.72 -25.09 25.50
C GLY A 403 -11.30 -24.14 24.39
N LEU A 404 -12.03 -23.02 24.27
CA LEU A 404 -11.77 -21.96 23.32
C LEU A 404 -10.77 -20.95 23.89
N MET A 405 -9.73 -20.66 23.10
CA MET A 405 -8.57 -19.87 23.51
C MET A 405 -8.61 -18.48 22.86
N SER A 406 -7.92 -17.50 23.46
CA SER A 406 -7.62 -16.26 22.76
C SER A 406 -6.58 -16.52 21.66
N PRO A 407 -6.75 -15.94 20.45
CA PRO A 407 -5.71 -15.99 19.42
C PRO A 407 -4.34 -15.47 19.89
N LYS A 408 -4.32 -14.54 20.86
CA LYS A 408 -3.09 -13.99 21.47
C LYS A 408 -2.30 -15.04 22.27
N ASP A 409 -2.95 -16.14 22.65
CA ASP A 409 -2.33 -17.26 23.37
C ASP A 409 -1.86 -18.39 22.45
N CYS A 410 -2.05 -18.24 21.13
CA CYS A 410 -1.67 -19.26 20.15
C CYS A 410 -0.33 -18.95 19.46
N PHE A 411 -0.05 -17.68 19.19
CA PHE A 411 1.11 -17.26 18.40
C PHE A 411 2.21 -16.69 19.29
N LEU A 412 3.46 -17.00 18.94
CA LEU A 412 4.63 -16.47 19.66
C LEU A 412 4.78 -14.96 19.49
N VAL A 413 4.32 -14.45 18.34
CA VAL A 413 4.22 -13.02 18.03
C VAL A 413 2.76 -12.73 17.68
N PRO A 414 2.12 -11.73 18.31
CA PRO A 414 0.80 -11.27 17.90
C PRO A 414 0.74 -10.94 16.40
N LYS A 415 -0.27 -11.46 15.70
CA LYS A 415 -0.39 -11.37 14.23
C LYS A 415 -0.86 -10.00 13.74
N GLY A 416 -1.68 -9.32 14.54
CA GLY A 416 -2.20 -7.99 14.27
C GLY A 416 -1.38 -6.91 14.97
N GLN A 417 -1.62 -5.66 14.57
CA GLN A 417 -1.12 -4.49 15.30
C GLN A 417 -1.71 -4.46 16.71
N MET A 418 -0.88 -4.07 17.67
CA MET A 418 -1.32 -3.85 19.04
C MET A 418 -1.82 -2.42 19.18
N TYR A 419 -3.06 -2.26 19.63
CA TYR A 419 -3.74 -0.99 19.83
C TYR A 419 -4.02 -0.75 21.31
N ASP A 420 -4.22 0.52 21.67
CA ASP A 420 -4.55 0.96 23.03
C ASP A 420 -3.52 0.53 24.08
N VAL A 421 -2.28 0.30 23.62
CA VAL A 421 -1.12 0.00 24.43
C VAL A 421 -0.52 1.31 24.92
N LYS A 422 -0.49 1.53 26.24
CA LYS A 422 0.11 2.74 26.83
C LYS A 422 1.60 2.89 26.52
N ALA A 423 2.35 1.79 26.64
CA ALA A 423 3.76 1.71 26.27
C ALA A 423 4.11 0.27 25.89
N PRO A 424 4.96 0.03 24.88
CA PRO A 424 5.43 -1.31 24.55
C PRO A 424 6.18 -1.91 25.74
N PRO A 425 6.08 -3.22 26.00
CA PRO A 425 6.89 -3.85 27.03
C PRO A 425 8.39 -3.74 26.68
N TYR A 426 9.18 -3.26 27.64
CA TYR A 426 10.63 -3.18 27.49
C TYR A 426 11.35 -3.35 28.82
N LEU A 427 12.60 -3.81 28.73
CA LEU A 427 13.56 -3.92 29.83
C LEU A 427 14.91 -3.35 29.38
N ILE A 428 15.56 -2.57 30.23
CA ILE A 428 16.90 -2.02 30.00
C ILE A 428 17.81 -2.45 31.15
N THR A 429 18.91 -3.12 30.81
CA THR A 429 19.94 -3.57 31.76
C THR A 429 21.31 -3.41 31.11
N GLY A 430 22.21 -2.67 31.74
CA GLY A 430 23.54 -2.36 31.20
C GLY A 430 23.48 -1.64 29.86
N GLY A 431 22.45 -0.82 29.63
CA GLY A 431 22.17 -0.16 28.34
C GLY A 431 21.61 -1.07 27.24
N LEU A 432 21.44 -2.38 27.48
CA LEU A 432 20.84 -3.31 26.53
C LEU A 432 19.31 -3.20 26.58
N VAL A 433 18.65 -2.89 25.46
CA VAL A 433 17.19 -2.71 25.38
C VAL A 433 16.52 -3.97 24.85
N PHE A 434 15.76 -4.65 25.69
CA PHE A 434 15.02 -5.87 25.36
C PHE A 434 13.53 -5.58 25.17
N GLN A 435 12.92 -6.18 24.15
CA GLN A 435 11.48 -6.12 23.90
C GLN A 435 10.96 -7.49 23.43
N PRO A 436 9.70 -7.86 23.71
CA PRO A 436 9.05 -8.94 23.00
C PRO A 436 8.90 -8.54 21.52
N LEU A 437 9.23 -9.45 20.61
CA LEU A 437 9.06 -9.24 19.19
C LEU A 437 7.58 -9.01 18.88
N SER A 438 7.28 -7.87 18.27
CA SER A 438 5.95 -7.53 17.79
C SER A 438 5.99 -7.20 16.29
N ILE A 439 4.84 -7.31 15.62
CA ILE A 439 4.73 -6.84 14.24
C ILE A 439 4.94 -5.33 14.15
N ASP A 440 4.57 -4.58 15.18
CA ASP A 440 4.72 -3.13 15.25
C ASP A 440 6.19 -2.69 15.33
N TYR A 441 7.04 -3.44 16.04
CA TYR A 441 8.48 -3.25 16.00
C TYR A 441 9.03 -3.46 14.58
N LEU A 442 8.61 -4.53 13.90
CA LEU A 442 9.03 -4.81 12.52
C LEU A 442 8.49 -3.79 11.49
N ARG A 443 7.34 -3.16 11.78
CA ARG A 443 6.79 -2.08 10.94
C ARG A 443 7.57 -0.77 11.04
N GLY A 444 8.40 -0.59 12.06
CA GLY A 444 9.33 0.54 12.17
C GLY A 444 10.45 0.54 11.11
N TRP A 445 10.65 -0.58 10.41
CA TRP A 445 11.64 -0.71 9.34
C TRP A 445 11.15 -0.06 8.03
N THR A 446 12.07 0.50 7.23
CA THR A 446 11.76 1.31 6.04
C THR A 446 11.00 0.58 4.94
N SER A 447 11.20 -0.74 4.82
CA SER A 447 10.44 -1.59 3.90
C SER A 447 10.40 -3.04 4.39
N ASP A 448 9.43 -3.81 3.90
CA ASP A 448 9.33 -5.27 4.16
C ASP A 448 10.62 -6.02 3.75
N ARG A 449 11.37 -5.50 2.77
CA ARG A 449 12.62 -6.10 2.29
C ARG A 449 13.81 -5.84 3.22
N ASP A 450 13.73 -4.80 4.03
CA ASP A 450 14.77 -4.43 4.98
C ASP A 450 14.58 -5.14 6.33
N ARG A 451 13.44 -5.80 6.54
CA ARG A 451 13.17 -6.55 7.77
C ARG A 451 14.10 -7.76 7.88
N PRO A 452 14.68 -8.01 9.07
CA PRO A 452 15.46 -9.22 9.33
C PRO A 452 14.62 -10.48 9.05
N THR A 453 15.10 -11.30 8.12
CA THR A 453 14.34 -12.46 7.61
C THR A 453 14.05 -13.50 8.69
N HIS A 454 14.97 -13.71 9.63
CA HIS A 454 14.79 -14.62 10.76
C HIS A 454 13.66 -14.15 11.70
N LEU A 455 13.58 -12.86 12.01
CA LEU A 455 12.46 -12.29 12.78
C LEU A 455 11.16 -12.36 12.00
N GLN A 456 11.16 -12.00 10.71
CA GLN A 456 9.98 -12.08 9.86
C GLN A 456 9.46 -13.53 9.73
N HIS A 457 10.36 -14.52 9.72
CA HIS A 457 9.99 -15.93 9.77
C HIS A 457 9.27 -16.25 11.08
N ILE A 458 9.81 -15.86 12.23
CA ILE A 458 9.17 -16.07 13.55
C ILE A 458 7.81 -15.38 13.62
N VAL A 459 7.66 -14.17 13.09
CA VAL A 459 6.34 -13.53 13.02
C VAL A 459 5.34 -14.38 12.23
N ASN A 460 5.79 -15.07 11.18
CA ASN A 460 4.92 -15.90 10.33
C ASN A 460 4.65 -17.30 10.93
N THR A 461 5.67 -17.96 11.46
CA THR A 461 5.63 -19.39 11.83
C THR A 461 5.70 -19.64 13.33
N GLY A 462 6.15 -18.67 14.13
CA GLY A 462 6.30 -18.77 15.57
C GLY A 462 4.99 -19.11 16.27
N ARG A 463 5.04 -20.06 17.18
CA ARG A 463 3.92 -20.52 18.01
C ARG A 463 4.38 -20.62 19.45
N LYS A 464 3.45 -20.40 20.39
CA LYS A 464 3.74 -20.60 21.80
C LYS A 464 3.88 -22.08 22.10
N CYS A 465 4.78 -22.41 23.01
CA CYS A 465 4.96 -23.74 23.58
C CYS A 465 5.39 -23.60 25.04
N GLU A 466 5.40 -24.70 25.79
CA GLU A 466 5.76 -24.71 27.23
C GLU A 466 7.08 -23.98 27.53
N THR A 467 8.07 -24.08 26.64
CA THR A 467 9.40 -23.51 26.84
C THR A 467 9.58 -22.10 26.24
N ARG A 468 8.64 -21.61 25.44
CA ARG A 468 8.75 -20.30 24.78
C ARG A 468 7.37 -19.66 24.61
N GLN A 469 7.11 -18.65 25.44
CA GLN A 469 5.86 -17.88 25.44
C GLN A 469 5.98 -16.56 24.66
N GLU A 470 7.17 -15.96 24.61
CA GLU A 470 7.45 -14.76 23.81
C GLU A 470 8.82 -14.88 23.13
N CYS A 471 8.99 -14.20 21.99
CA CYS A 471 10.30 -14.07 21.37
C CYS A 471 10.96 -12.77 21.84
N VAL A 472 11.88 -12.84 22.80
CA VAL A 472 12.56 -11.63 23.30
C VAL A 472 13.71 -11.26 22.37
N VAL A 473 13.75 -10.00 21.93
CA VAL A 473 14.78 -9.46 21.04
C VAL A 473 15.53 -8.31 21.72
N LEU A 474 16.83 -8.23 21.48
CA LEU A 474 17.65 -7.08 21.82
C LEU A 474 17.51 -6.04 20.71
N THR A 475 16.74 -4.99 20.95
CA THR A 475 16.37 -4.02 19.89
C THR A 475 17.41 -2.93 19.72
N GLN A 476 18.07 -2.51 20.80
CA GLN A 476 19.03 -1.42 20.84
C GLN A 476 20.10 -1.65 21.91
N VAL A 477 21.25 -1.00 21.74
CA VAL A 477 22.29 -0.86 22.76
C VAL A 477 22.53 0.63 22.99
N LEU A 478 22.15 1.12 24.16
CA LEU A 478 22.42 2.47 24.64
C LEU A 478 23.86 2.52 25.13
N ALA A 479 24.73 3.16 24.35
CA ALA A 479 26.18 3.16 24.59
C ALA A 479 26.53 3.66 26.01
N ASP A 480 27.29 2.82 26.72
CA ASP A 480 27.93 3.10 28.00
C ASP A 480 29.23 2.28 28.14
N GLU A 481 30.08 2.62 29.11
CA GLU A 481 31.35 1.93 29.35
C GLU A 481 31.14 0.42 29.59
N CYS A 482 30.08 0.03 30.31
CA CYS A 482 29.79 -1.37 30.64
C CYS A 482 29.41 -2.23 29.42
N ASN A 483 29.03 -1.62 28.29
CA ASN A 483 28.66 -2.30 27.05
C ASN A 483 29.56 -1.93 25.86
N SER A 484 30.74 -1.37 26.16
CA SER A 484 31.74 -1.01 25.15
C SER A 484 32.08 -2.22 24.25
N GLY A 485 32.17 -1.98 22.95
CA GLY A 485 32.39 -3.02 21.94
C GLY A 485 31.11 -3.67 21.40
N TYR A 486 29.96 -3.51 22.05
CA TYR A 486 28.67 -4.05 21.58
C TYR A 486 27.81 -3.05 20.81
N GLY A 487 28.23 -1.78 20.69
CA GLY A 487 27.44 -0.68 20.10
C GLY A 487 27.37 -0.59 18.57
N SER A 488 28.16 -1.36 17.81
CA SER A 488 28.19 -1.29 16.32
C SER A 488 28.18 -2.68 15.67
N GLY A 489 27.20 -2.93 14.78
CA GLY A 489 27.19 -4.12 13.89
C GLY A 489 25.98 -5.05 14.01
N TRP A 490 25.18 -4.94 15.09
CA TRP A 490 24.10 -5.89 15.42
C TRP A 490 22.68 -5.31 15.22
N VAL A 491 22.57 -4.28 14.38
CA VAL A 491 21.31 -3.58 14.08
C VAL A 491 20.45 -4.47 13.20
N GLY A 492 19.49 -5.14 13.83
CA GLY A 492 18.71 -6.24 13.23
C GLY A 492 17.96 -7.12 14.22
N GLY A 493 18.07 -6.86 15.53
CA GLY A 493 17.24 -7.46 16.58
C GLY A 493 17.55 -8.92 16.90
N PRO A 494 18.76 -9.27 17.37
CA PRO A 494 19.06 -10.64 17.78
C PRO A 494 18.10 -11.14 18.87
N ILE A 495 17.79 -12.43 18.81
CA ILE A 495 16.88 -13.09 19.74
C ILE A 495 17.68 -13.54 20.96
N VAL A 496 17.17 -13.25 22.17
CA VAL A 496 17.79 -13.76 23.40
C VAL A 496 17.36 -15.22 23.60
N GLU A 497 18.33 -16.13 23.50
CA GLU A 497 18.12 -17.56 23.71
C GLU A 497 18.39 -17.95 25.16
N LYS A 498 19.52 -17.51 25.73
CA LYS A 498 19.91 -17.80 27.12
C LYS A 498 20.57 -16.64 27.85
N VAL A 499 20.50 -16.70 29.18
CA VAL A 499 21.34 -15.93 30.11
C VAL A 499 21.96 -16.92 31.11
N ASN A 500 23.29 -16.94 31.23
CA ASN A 500 24.03 -17.85 32.13
C ASN A 500 23.52 -19.30 32.08
N ASP A 501 23.46 -19.86 30.86
CA ASP A 501 22.93 -21.21 30.54
C ASP A 501 21.42 -21.43 30.74
N GLU A 502 20.69 -20.46 31.29
CA GLU A 502 19.24 -20.55 31.46
C GLU A 502 18.48 -20.07 30.21
N LYS A 503 17.59 -20.90 29.67
CA LYS A 503 16.79 -20.59 28.48
C LYS A 503 15.72 -19.54 28.79
N ILE A 504 15.61 -18.53 27.92
CA ILE A 504 14.62 -17.46 28.06
C ILE A 504 13.26 -17.90 27.50
N CYS A 505 12.20 -17.74 28.28
CA CYS A 505 10.84 -18.11 27.89
C CYS A 505 10.00 -16.89 27.46
N CYS A 506 10.15 -15.77 28.15
CA CYS A 506 9.47 -14.50 27.89
C CYS A 506 10.25 -13.32 28.49
N LEU A 507 9.78 -12.08 28.26
CA LEU A 507 10.45 -10.89 28.80
C LEU A 507 10.44 -10.87 30.33
N ALA A 508 9.33 -11.28 30.95
CA ALA A 508 9.20 -11.39 32.40
C ALA A 508 10.21 -12.38 33.00
N HIS A 509 10.47 -13.49 32.28
CA HIS A 509 11.46 -14.48 32.70
C HIS A 509 12.88 -13.90 32.61
N LEU A 510 13.18 -13.19 31.51
CA LEU A 510 14.46 -12.51 31.34
C LEU A 510 14.70 -11.47 32.44
N GLU A 511 13.68 -10.68 32.79
CA GLU A 511 13.75 -9.71 33.88
C GLU A 511 14.11 -10.39 35.20
N LYS A 512 13.42 -11.47 35.56
CA LYS A 512 13.69 -12.21 36.81
C LYS A 512 15.12 -12.75 36.87
N ILE A 513 15.61 -13.32 35.77
CA ILE A 513 16.98 -13.87 35.69
C ILE A 513 18.01 -12.75 35.82
N LEU A 514 17.84 -11.65 35.07
CA LEU A 514 18.75 -10.52 35.16
C LEU A 514 18.71 -9.87 36.55
N ASP A 515 17.53 -9.78 37.18
CA ASP A 515 17.41 -9.25 38.54
C ASP A 515 18.18 -10.12 39.56
N ALA A 516 18.09 -11.45 39.43
CA ALA A 516 18.85 -12.40 40.25
C ALA A 516 20.37 -12.28 40.01
N VAL A 517 20.80 -12.35 38.74
CA VAL A 517 22.22 -12.42 38.37
C VAL A 517 22.94 -11.07 38.59
N VAL A 518 22.24 -9.94 38.44
CA VAL A 518 22.84 -8.60 38.49
C VAL A 518 22.60 -7.88 39.80
N TYR A 519 21.41 -7.93 40.39
CA TYR A 519 21.06 -7.08 41.53
C TYR A 519 20.86 -7.85 42.84
N SER A 520 20.76 -9.19 42.83
CA SER A 520 20.62 -9.99 44.06
C SER A 520 21.93 -10.02 44.87
N PRO A 521 21.90 -9.75 46.19
CA PRO A 521 23.08 -9.91 47.04
C PRO A 521 23.56 -11.36 47.19
N GLU A 522 22.67 -12.35 47.05
CA GLU A 522 22.95 -13.77 47.34
C GLU A 522 23.23 -14.58 46.07
N GLU A 523 22.65 -14.18 44.93
CA GLU A 523 22.68 -14.92 43.66
C GLU A 523 23.44 -14.18 42.54
N SER A 524 24.07 -13.03 42.83
CA SER A 524 24.78 -12.29 41.78
C SER A 524 25.98 -13.06 41.26
N ALA A 525 26.05 -13.24 39.95
CA ALA A 525 27.25 -13.74 39.29
C ALA A 525 28.24 -12.60 39.01
N ASP A 526 29.51 -12.92 38.82
CA ASP A 526 30.51 -11.94 38.39
C ASP A 526 30.21 -11.40 36.97
N TYR A 527 29.66 -12.26 36.12
CA TYR A 527 29.35 -11.97 34.72
C TYR A 527 27.93 -12.37 34.32
N VAL A 528 27.35 -11.57 33.44
CA VAL A 528 26.15 -11.89 32.66
C VAL A 528 26.60 -12.33 31.27
N VAL A 529 26.31 -13.58 30.92
CA VAL A 529 26.59 -14.20 29.62
C VAL A 529 25.27 -14.38 28.87
N LEU A 530 25.08 -13.60 27.82
CA LEU A 530 23.92 -13.67 26.92
C LEU A 530 24.26 -14.51 25.69
N GLU A 531 23.50 -15.58 25.44
CA GLU A 531 23.51 -16.28 24.16
C GLU A 531 22.39 -15.71 23.27
N LEU A 532 22.79 -15.18 22.12
CA LEU A 532 21.93 -14.51 21.16
C LEU A 532 21.87 -15.29 19.84
N LEU A 533 20.70 -15.34 19.22
CA LEU A 533 20.52 -15.85 17.86
C LEU A 533 20.39 -14.68 16.88
N CYS A 534 21.40 -14.52 16.02
CA CYS A 534 21.47 -13.52 14.96
C CYS A 534 21.13 -14.15 13.59
N TYR A 535 20.97 -13.30 12.56
CA TYR A 535 20.79 -13.76 11.17
C TYR A 535 21.95 -14.66 10.68
N ASP A 536 23.19 -14.34 11.07
CA ASP A 536 24.40 -15.04 10.63
C ASP A 536 24.81 -16.21 11.56
N GLY A 537 24.06 -16.47 12.63
CA GLY A 537 24.33 -17.55 13.59
C GLY A 537 24.27 -17.11 15.07
N PRO A 538 24.67 -18.00 16.00
CA PRO A 538 24.72 -17.68 17.43
C PRO A 538 25.83 -16.66 17.74
N PHE A 539 25.60 -15.82 18.73
CA PHE A 539 26.52 -14.80 19.21
C PHE A 539 26.48 -14.72 20.73
N THR A 540 27.62 -14.48 21.37
CA THR A 540 27.73 -14.42 22.84
C THR A 540 28.15 -13.03 23.28
N MET A 541 27.40 -12.43 24.21
CA MET A 541 27.78 -11.18 24.87
C MET A 541 28.09 -11.46 26.34
N VAL A 542 29.17 -10.88 26.84
CA VAL A 542 29.59 -10.99 28.24
C VAL A 542 29.73 -9.59 28.82
N LEU A 543 29.10 -9.34 29.97
CA LEU A 543 29.14 -8.09 30.71
C LEU A 543 29.41 -8.36 32.19
N ALA A 544 30.18 -7.51 32.86
CA ALA A 544 30.42 -7.63 34.30
C ALA A 544 29.21 -7.09 35.09
N SER A 545 28.66 -7.89 36.00
CA SER A 545 27.46 -7.52 36.78
C SER A 545 27.68 -6.24 37.60
N ARG A 546 28.90 -6.04 38.12
CA ARG A 546 29.28 -4.81 38.84
C ARG A 546 29.21 -3.56 37.97
N GLU A 547 29.67 -3.65 36.72
CA GLU A 547 29.66 -2.51 35.79
C GLU A 547 28.25 -2.21 35.29
N ILE A 548 27.42 -3.24 35.10
CA ILE A 548 25.99 -3.06 34.80
C ILE A 548 25.30 -2.22 35.88
N ARG A 549 25.46 -2.59 37.16
CA ARG A 549 24.86 -1.86 38.29
C ARG A 549 25.23 -0.37 38.30
N GLN A 550 26.47 -0.03 37.98
CA GLN A 550 26.94 1.35 37.91
C GLN A 550 26.50 2.05 36.62
N GLY A 551 26.39 1.29 35.52
CA GLY A 551 26.03 1.80 34.20
C GLY A 551 24.55 2.14 34.07
N ASP A 552 23.65 1.43 34.75
CA ASP A 552 22.21 1.65 34.62
C ASP A 552 21.77 3.06 35.06
N ASP A 553 22.32 3.57 36.16
CA ASP A 553 22.04 4.94 36.61
C ASP A 553 22.57 5.96 35.59
N ARG A 554 23.79 5.75 35.07
CA ARG A 554 24.38 6.62 34.05
C ARG A 554 23.58 6.59 32.74
N VAL A 555 23.13 5.41 32.32
CA VAL A 555 22.31 5.23 31.12
C VAL A 555 20.97 5.94 31.29
N LYS A 556 20.32 5.77 32.46
CA LYS A 556 19.05 6.41 32.75
C LYS A 556 19.17 7.94 32.66
N GLU A 557 20.21 8.51 33.26
CA GLU A 557 20.47 9.96 33.24
C GLU A 557 20.86 10.45 31.84
N ARG A 558 21.88 9.84 31.21
CA ARG A 558 22.44 10.26 29.91
C ARG A 558 21.39 10.28 28.79
N TYR A 559 20.49 9.30 28.77
CA TYR A 559 19.47 9.16 27.73
C TYR A 559 18.09 9.70 28.13
N GLY A 560 17.97 10.33 29.31
CA GLY A 560 16.73 10.92 29.79
C GLY A 560 15.59 9.91 29.93
N LEU A 561 15.90 8.70 30.40
CA LEU A 561 14.92 7.62 30.50
C LEU A 561 14.03 7.82 31.73
N PRO A 562 12.69 7.83 31.59
CA PRO A 562 11.80 7.96 32.74
C PRO A 562 11.93 6.77 33.69
N ARG A 563 12.22 5.59 33.14
CA ARG A 563 12.40 4.31 33.85
C ARG A 563 13.15 3.33 32.96
N LEU A 564 13.75 2.30 33.57
CA LEU A 564 14.48 1.25 32.85
C LEU A 564 13.58 0.08 32.42
N ARG A 565 12.33 0.04 32.86
CA ARG A 565 11.38 -1.04 32.55
C ARG A 565 9.95 -0.52 32.44
N SER A 566 9.13 -1.12 31.59
CA SER A 566 7.71 -0.79 31.42
C SER A 566 6.84 -1.31 32.58
N ASP A 567 5.76 -0.60 32.94
CA ASP A 567 4.77 -1.12 33.90
C ASP A 567 4.10 -2.38 33.33
N GLY A 568 4.28 -3.53 33.98
CA GLY A 568 3.66 -4.80 33.59
C GLY A 568 4.60 -5.85 33.01
N SER A 569 5.91 -5.60 32.95
CA SER A 569 6.91 -6.64 32.62
C SER A 569 6.82 -7.87 33.55
N SER A 570 6.27 -7.71 34.76
CA SER A 570 6.11 -8.76 35.77
C SER A 570 4.76 -9.52 35.78
N ARG A 571 3.77 -9.18 34.93
CA ARG A 571 2.37 -9.64 35.14
C ARG A 571 1.97 -11.01 34.55
N ARG A 572 2.91 -11.80 34.02
CA ARG A 572 2.62 -13.14 33.47
C ARG A 572 3.60 -14.21 33.97
N SER A 573 3.84 -14.26 35.27
CA SER A 573 4.63 -15.33 35.91
C SER A 573 3.75 -16.55 36.18
N GLY A 574 3.63 -17.45 35.20
CA GLY A 574 2.94 -18.72 35.36
C GLY A 574 3.35 -19.69 34.26
N CYS A 575 4.57 -20.23 34.33
CA CYS A 575 4.95 -21.39 33.52
C CYS A 575 5.58 -22.44 34.44
N PRO A 576 5.05 -23.68 34.46
CA PRO A 576 5.71 -24.81 35.10
C PRO A 576 6.95 -25.20 34.29
N VAL A 577 8.06 -25.39 35.00
CA VAL A 577 9.37 -25.75 34.45
C VAL A 577 9.43 -27.26 34.28
N HIS A 578 9.17 -27.79 33.08
CA HIS A 578 9.55 -29.15 32.69
C HIS A 578 9.99 -29.21 31.20
N SER A 579 10.68 -30.31 30.85
CA SER A 579 11.75 -30.48 29.85
C SER A 579 11.63 -29.81 28.45
N PRO A 580 12.76 -29.47 27.81
CA PRO A 580 12.79 -28.67 26.58
C PRO A 580 12.47 -29.47 25.31
N VAL A 581 11.51 -28.97 24.52
CA VAL A 581 11.46 -29.25 23.08
C VAL A 581 12.41 -28.27 22.37
N ASP A 582 13.34 -28.83 21.62
CA ASP A 582 14.44 -28.12 20.98
C ASP A 582 13.95 -27.33 19.76
N VAL A 583 13.94 -25.99 19.85
CA VAL A 583 13.57 -25.09 18.73
C VAL A 583 14.72 -24.97 17.69
N VAL A 584 15.87 -25.62 17.93
CA VAL A 584 17.05 -25.55 17.04
C VAL A 584 16.89 -26.38 15.75
N GLY A 585 15.80 -27.15 15.59
CA GLY A 585 15.60 -28.03 14.43
C GLY A 585 15.18 -27.37 13.10
N LEU A 586 14.64 -26.15 13.08
CA LEU A 586 14.03 -25.60 11.86
C LEU A 586 14.82 -24.50 11.13
N VAL A 587 15.78 -23.85 11.82
CA VAL A 587 16.72 -22.93 11.16
C VAL A 587 17.80 -23.70 10.36
N PHE A 588 18.04 -24.97 10.71
CA PHE A 588 19.06 -25.81 10.07
C PHE A 588 18.59 -26.67 8.87
N MET A 589 17.30 -26.67 8.51
CA MET A 589 16.82 -27.45 7.35
C MET A 589 16.99 -26.75 5.99
N THR A 590 17.31 -25.46 5.94
CA THR A 590 17.72 -24.80 4.68
C THR A 590 19.20 -25.03 4.34
N ALA A 591 19.95 -25.76 5.19
CA ALA A 591 21.38 -26.01 5.04
C ALA A 591 21.79 -27.47 4.77
N ARG A 592 20.86 -28.40 4.47
CA ARG A 592 21.23 -29.75 4.01
C ARG A 592 21.17 -29.87 2.49
N LYS A 593 22.36 -29.79 1.88
CA LYS A 593 22.64 -30.09 0.47
C LYS A 593 22.24 -31.53 0.13
N HIS A 594 21.39 -31.72 -0.89
CA HIS A 594 21.48 -32.88 -1.78
C HIS A 594 21.88 -32.43 -3.20
N PRO A 595 22.64 -33.26 -3.93
CA PRO A 595 23.67 -32.80 -4.85
C PRO A 595 23.14 -32.82 -6.28
N ARG A 596 22.85 -31.64 -6.83
CA ARG A 596 22.79 -31.36 -8.28
C ARG A 596 22.52 -29.87 -8.48
N SER A 597 23.53 -29.04 -8.21
CA SER A 597 23.55 -27.68 -8.76
C SER A 597 24.98 -27.19 -8.89
N LYS A 598 25.25 -26.63 -10.07
CA LYS A 598 26.55 -26.20 -10.54
C LYS A 598 27.09 -25.05 -9.70
N HIS A 599 28.41 -25.06 -9.56
CA HIS A 599 29.24 -24.13 -8.81
C HIS A 599 28.79 -22.67 -8.88
N ARG A 600 28.52 -22.08 -7.71
CA ARG A 600 28.59 -20.64 -7.50
C ARG A 600 29.49 -20.40 -6.30
N ARG A 601 30.71 -19.92 -6.57
CA ARG A 601 31.73 -19.59 -5.57
C ARG A 601 31.28 -18.36 -4.78
N ASN A 602 31.18 -18.53 -3.46
CA ASN A 602 31.05 -17.44 -2.49
C ASN A 602 32.24 -16.47 -2.62
N ARG A 603 31.99 -15.24 -3.08
CA ARG A 603 32.86 -14.10 -2.78
C ARG A 603 32.38 -13.49 -1.46
N ARG A 604 33.12 -13.74 -0.38
CA ARG A 604 33.05 -12.94 0.86
C ARG A 604 33.38 -11.49 0.49
N ARG A 605 32.41 -10.58 0.59
CA ARG A 605 32.69 -9.14 0.75
C ARG A 605 32.30 -8.78 2.17
N SER A 606 33.30 -8.47 2.97
CA SER A 606 33.18 -7.91 4.31
C SER A 606 32.29 -6.66 4.26
N VAL A 607 31.14 -6.71 4.94
CA VAL A 607 30.36 -5.50 5.24
C VAL A 607 31.01 -4.87 6.47
N ALA A 608 31.91 -3.93 6.25
CA ALA A 608 32.28 -2.98 7.28
C ALA A 608 31.08 -2.04 7.48
N THR A 609 30.30 -2.25 8.54
CA THR A 609 29.32 -1.29 9.05
C THR A 609 30.06 -0.17 9.76
N THR A 610 30.51 0.84 9.01
CA THR A 610 30.75 2.17 9.57
C THR A 610 29.47 2.97 9.38
N ALA A 611 28.91 3.47 10.49
CA ALA A 611 27.91 4.54 10.48
C ALA A 611 28.31 5.59 9.43
N GLU A 612 27.43 5.93 8.48
CA GLU A 612 27.79 6.94 7.48
C GLU A 612 27.76 8.33 8.12
N PRO A 613 28.89 9.04 8.16
CA PRO A 613 28.90 10.44 8.54
C PRO A 613 28.26 11.25 7.42
N VAL A 614 27.60 12.35 7.80
CA VAL A 614 27.24 13.42 6.88
C VAL A 614 28.51 13.88 6.14
N GLY A 615 28.65 13.54 4.84
CA GLY A 615 29.68 14.13 3.98
C GLY A 615 30.55 13.24 3.08
N LYS A 616 30.07 12.12 2.53
CA LYS A 616 30.84 11.42 1.45
C LYS A 616 30.92 12.28 0.17
N ARG A 617 32.09 12.35 -0.48
CA ARG A 617 32.27 13.07 -1.74
C ARG A 617 31.66 12.25 -2.89
N PHE A 618 31.11 12.91 -3.92
CA PHE A 618 30.46 12.27 -5.06
C PHE A 618 31.31 11.13 -5.68
N GLY A 619 32.64 11.30 -5.73
CA GLY A 619 33.58 10.30 -6.28
C GLY A 619 33.62 8.98 -5.53
N ASP A 620 33.38 8.97 -4.22
CA ASP A 620 33.51 7.78 -3.36
C ASP A 620 32.35 6.78 -3.54
N ILE A 621 31.25 7.21 -4.19
CA ILE A 621 30.03 6.41 -4.41
C ILE A 621 30.11 5.58 -5.71
N VAL A 622 31.03 5.93 -6.62
CA VAL A 622 30.94 5.56 -8.04
C VAL A 622 31.80 4.34 -8.43
N THR A 623 32.65 3.79 -7.54
CA THR A 623 33.83 3.04 -7.98
C THR A 623 33.72 1.54 -8.27
N ASP A 624 32.57 0.87 -8.09
CA ASP A 624 32.43 -0.57 -8.43
C ASP A 624 31.41 -0.88 -9.56
N GLY A 625 30.42 -0.02 -9.79
CA GLY A 625 29.33 -0.29 -10.75
C GLY A 625 29.63 0.12 -12.19
N VAL A 626 30.61 1.00 -12.39
CA VAL A 626 30.90 1.65 -13.68
C VAL A 626 31.46 0.66 -14.71
N GLN A 627 32.42 -0.18 -14.31
CA GLN A 627 33.04 -1.13 -15.23
C GLN A 627 32.04 -2.18 -15.73
N ARG A 628 31.17 -2.69 -14.84
CA ARG A 628 30.10 -3.62 -15.21
C ARG A 628 29.08 -2.97 -16.17
N TRP A 629 28.71 -1.72 -15.89
CA TRP A 629 27.83 -0.93 -16.75
C TRP A 629 28.44 -0.73 -18.14
N GLU A 630 29.72 -0.34 -18.20
CA GLU A 630 30.45 -0.11 -19.44
C GLU A 630 30.56 -1.40 -20.27
N THR A 631 30.99 -2.51 -19.67
CA THR A 631 31.08 -3.82 -20.34
C THR A 631 29.74 -4.25 -20.94
N PHE A 632 28.65 -4.11 -20.18
CA PHE A 632 27.31 -4.45 -20.66
C PHE A 632 26.90 -3.59 -21.87
N TYR A 633 27.14 -2.29 -21.79
CA TYR A 633 26.67 -1.35 -22.79
C TYR A 633 27.51 -1.33 -24.07
N ARG A 634 28.81 -1.60 -23.95
CA ARG A 634 29.65 -1.97 -25.09
C ARG A 634 29.14 -3.23 -25.78
N ALA A 635 28.81 -4.27 -25.02
CA ALA A 635 28.26 -5.52 -25.57
C ALA A 635 26.89 -5.33 -26.24
N CYS A 636 26.05 -4.41 -25.76
CA CYS A 636 24.78 -4.05 -26.41
C CYS A 636 24.97 -3.36 -27.78
N GLY A 637 26.19 -2.94 -28.12
CA GLY A 637 26.50 -2.30 -29.40
C GLY A 637 26.18 -0.79 -29.44
N LEU A 638 26.29 -0.09 -28.31
CA LEU A 638 26.22 1.37 -28.30
C LEU A 638 27.35 1.97 -29.14
N LYS A 639 26.99 2.86 -30.06
CA LYS A 639 27.94 3.55 -30.95
C LYS A 639 28.54 4.77 -30.25
N MET A 640 29.86 4.90 -30.39
CA MET A 640 30.65 6.11 -30.11
C MET A 640 31.45 6.41 -31.38
N ASP A 641 31.49 7.67 -31.81
CA ASP A 641 32.13 8.09 -33.05
C ASP A 641 33.66 8.03 -32.95
N ASN A 642 34.22 8.24 -31.75
CA ASN A 642 35.68 8.29 -31.53
C ASN A 642 36.25 7.10 -30.73
N GLY A 643 35.58 5.95 -30.75
CA GLY A 643 36.06 4.75 -30.05
C GLY A 643 36.24 4.95 -28.54
N ASP A 644 37.33 4.42 -27.98
CA ASP A 644 37.55 4.40 -26.52
C ASP A 644 37.70 5.78 -25.87
N GLY A 645 38.25 6.78 -26.57
CA GLY A 645 38.42 8.12 -26.00
C GLY A 645 37.09 8.81 -25.67
N GLU A 646 36.05 8.58 -26.47
CA GLU A 646 34.71 9.11 -26.18
C GLU A 646 34.01 8.32 -25.06
N TRP A 647 34.31 7.02 -24.93
CA TRP A 647 33.85 6.24 -23.78
C TRP A 647 34.44 6.80 -22.48
N ASP A 648 35.74 7.13 -22.46
CA ASP A 648 36.37 7.75 -21.29
C ASP A 648 35.67 9.06 -20.91
N ASP A 649 35.36 9.92 -21.89
CA ASP A 649 34.60 11.15 -21.67
C ASP A 649 33.21 10.89 -21.08
N LEU A 650 32.48 9.90 -21.61
CA LEU A 650 31.19 9.48 -21.08
C LEU A 650 31.30 9.04 -19.62
N ILE A 651 32.27 8.17 -19.31
CA ILE A 651 32.51 7.67 -17.96
C ILE A 651 32.89 8.80 -17.00
N ASN A 652 33.73 9.74 -17.46
CA ASN A 652 34.12 10.92 -16.68
C ASN A 652 32.92 11.81 -16.34
N HIS A 653 32.00 12.02 -17.28
CA HIS A 653 30.76 12.76 -17.01
C HIS A 653 29.81 12.02 -16.09
N LEU A 654 29.69 10.69 -16.23
CA LEU A 654 28.91 9.84 -15.32
C LEU A 654 29.44 9.89 -13.87
N ARG A 655 30.75 10.14 -13.71
CA ARG A 655 31.45 10.37 -12.43
C ARG A 655 31.39 11.82 -11.93
N ALA A 656 30.74 12.73 -12.65
CA ALA A 656 30.61 14.13 -12.26
C ALA A 656 29.16 14.51 -11.89
N PRO A 657 28.94 15.40 -10.90
CA PRO A 657 27.62 15.92 -10.57
C PRO A 657 26.99 16.66 -11.75
N LEU A 658 25.66 16.72 -11.81
CA LEU A 658 24.95 17.48 -12.85
C LEU A 658 25.19 18.99 -12.70
N PRO A 659 25.30 19.73 -13.82
CA PRO A 659 25.27 21.18 -13.78
C PRO A 659 23.91 21.69 -13.30
N ILE A 660 23.89 22.90 -12.74
CA ILE A 660 22.63 23.60 -12.47
C ILE A 660 21.93 23.92 -13.81
N SER A 661 20.63 23.65 -13.87
CA SER A 661 19.80 23.92 -15.05
C SER A 661 18.41 24.36 -14.62
N PHE A 662 17.86 25.30 -15.37
CA PHE A 662 16.53 25.85 -15.13
C PHE A 662 15.92 26.34 -16.44
N ARG A 663 14.60 26.52 -16.48
CA ARG A 663 13.90 27.19 -17.58
C ARG A 663 13.13 28.40 -17.08
N VAL A 664 12.88 29.32 -17.98
CA VAL A 664 12.12 30.54 -17.74
C VAL A 664 10.85 30.53 -18.60
N ARG A 665 9.71 30.87 -17.99
CA ARG A 665 8.42 30.96 -18.68
C ARG A 665 8.44 32.19 -19.60
N LYS A 666 8.09 32.03 -20.88
CA LYS A 666 8.31 33.05 -21.93
C LYS A 666 7.57 34.37 -21.67
N ASP A 667 6.46 34.33 -20.96
CA ASP A 667 5.55 35.44 -20.64
C ASP A 667 5.83 36.11 -19.27
N SER A 668 6.79 35.59 -18.49
CA SER A 668 6.91 35.92 -17.05
C SER A 668 7.64 37.23 -16.71
N ARG A 669 8.14 37.99 -17.71
CA ARG A 669 9.05 39.15 -17.50
C ARG A 669 10.27 38.83 -16.59
N CYS A 670 10.55 37.54 -16.38
CA CYS A 670 11.50 37.04 -15.40
C CYS A 670 12.83 36.75 -16.10
N GLU A 671 13.79 37.68 -16.05
CA GLU A 671 15.11 37.47 -16.66
C GLU A 671 16.13 36.99 -15.62
N PRO A 672 16.96 35.98 -15.94
CA PRO A 672 18.04 35.55 -15.06
C PRO A 672 19.10 36.66 -14.90
N PRO A 673 19.85 36.68 -13.77
CA PRO A 673 20.91 37.67 -13.55
C PRO A 673 21.92 37.73 -14.69
N ARG A 674 22.29 38.94 -15.14
CA ARG A 674 23.23 39.11 -16.26
C ARG A 674 24.63 38.56 -15.99
N SER A 675 25.05 38.57 -14.73
CA SER A 675 26.35 38.09 -14.25
C SER A 675 26.70 36.67 -14.71
N ILE A 676 25.72 35.80 -14.92
CA ILE A 676 25.96 34.41 -15.34
C ILE A 676 26.33 34.29 -16.82
N PHE A 677 26.25 35.38 -17.60
CA PHE A 677 26.51 35.40 -19.05
C PHE A 677 27.77 36.18 -19.47
N GLU A 678 28.37 36.95 -18.56
CA GLU A 678 29.33 37.98 -18.93
C GLU A 678 30.75 37.42 -19.18
N GLU A 679 31.37 36.68 -18.24
CA GLU A 679 32.71 36.09 -18.44
C GLU A 679 32.94 34.78 -17.65
N VAL A 680 34.08 34.12 -17.88
CA VAL A 680 34.47 32.90 -17.14
C VAL A 680 34.81 33.27 -15.69
N THR A 681 34.11 32.67 -14.74
CA THR A 681 34.29 32.96 -13.30
C THR A 681 35.13 31.89 -12.63
N LEU A 682 36.16 32.28 -11.86
CA LEU A 682 36.94 31.36 -11.03
C LEU A 682 36.20 31.10 -9.71
N ALA A 683 35.76 29.85 -9.50
CA ALA A 683 35.15 29.44 -8.25
C ALA A 683 36.18 29.31 -7.11
N ARG A 684 35.73 29.43 -5.86
CA ARG A 684 36.58 29.26 -4.66
C ARG A 684 37.30 27.92 -4.56
N ASN A 685 36.78 26.89 -5.22
CA ASN A 685 37.40 25.57 -5.31
C ASN A 685 38.45 25.45 -6.43
N GLY A 686 38.84 26.57 -7.05
CA GLY A 686 39.84 26.63 -8.12
C GLY A 686 39.33 26.21 -9.50
N ARG A 687 38.02 25.93 -9.67
CA ARG A 687 37.44 25.55 -10.97
C ARG A 687 36.91 26.77 -11.72
N TRP A 688 37.25 26.85 -13.00
CA TRP A 688 36.68 27.82 -13.93
C TRP A 688 35.25 27.44 -14.31
N ILE A 689 34.32 28.39 -14.19
CA ILE A 689 32.92 28.25 -14.57
C ILE A 689 32.70 29.01 -15.89
N PRO A 690 32.36 28.33 -17.00
CA PRO A 690 32.05 29.02 -18.25
C PRO A 690 30.70 29.76 -18.18
N PRO A 691 30.49 30.79 -19.01
CA PRO A 691 29.20 31.48 -19.15
C PRO A 691 28.04 30.51 -19.38
N ALA A 692 26.87 30.87 -18.85
CA ALA A 692 25.66 30.05 -18.95
C ALA A 692 25.23 29.86 -20.41
N ARG A 693 24.97 28.60 -20.78
CA ARG A 693 24.46 28.24 -22.09
C ARG A 693 22.94 28.37 -22.13
N GLN A 694 22.43 29.10 -23.11
CA GLN A 694 20.99 29.22 -23.37
C GLN A 694 20.54 28.23 -24.46
N PHE A 695 19.47 27.47 -24.16
CA PHE A 695 18.77 26.57 -25.07
C PHE A 695 17.42 27.18 -25.46
N LYS A 696 17.41 27.94 -26.57
CA LYS A 696 16.24 28.72 -27.01
C LYS A 696 14.98 27.88 -27.25
N TRP A 697 15.12 26.63 -27.68
CA TRP A 697 14.02 25.70 -27.98
C TRP A 697 13.23 25.24 -26.74
N CYS A 698 13.75 25.44 -25.52
CA CYS A 698 13.04 25.16 -24.27
C CYS A 698 13.03 26.32 -23.28
N SER A 699 13.49 27.51 -23.69
CA SER A 699 13.76 28.63 -22.78
C SER A 699 14.63 28.22 -21.58
N GLY A 700 15.53 27.26 -21.81
CA GLY A 700 16.37 26.63 -20.79
C GLY A 700 17.74 27.28 -20.69
N TYR A 701 18.31 27.23 -19.50
CA TYR A 701 19.64 27.73 -19.18
C TYR A 701 20.41 26.65 -18.42
N GLN A 702 21.70 26.51 -18.72
CA GLN A 702 22.60 25.59 -18.04
C GLN A 702 23.89 26.32 -17.72
N LEU A 703 24.28 26.31 -16.45
CA LEU A 703 25.57 26.85 -16.00
C LEU A 703 26.51 25.68 -15.75
N GLY A 704 27.74 25.76 -16.26
CA GLY A 704 28.69 24.63 -16.33
C GLY A 704 29.23 24.10 -14.99
N CYS A 705 28.58 24.38 -13.87
CA CYS A 705 28.97 23.94 -12.54
C CYS A 705 27.79 23.37 -11.76
N ASP A 706 28.09 22.57 -10.74
CA ASP A 706 27.07 21.96 -9.88
C ASP A 706 26.38 23.01 -8.98
N PRO A 707 25.20 22.71 -8.41
CA PRO A 707 24.43 23.68 -7.63
C PRO A 707 25.16 24.28 -6.43
N ARG A 708 26.11 23.55 -5.81
CA ARG A 708 26.88 24.08 -4.68
C ARG A 708 27.89 25.12 -5.16
N THR A 709 28.66 24.78 -6.19
CA THR A 709 29.60 25.70 -6.82
C THR A 709 28.87 26.93 -7.37
N ALA A 710 27.71 26.76 -7.98
CA ALA A 710 26.88 27.87 -8.49
C ALA A 710 26.41 28.80 -7.38
N LYS A 711 25.97 28.27 -6.24
CA LYS A 711 25.52 29.08 -5.09
C LYS A 711 26.64 29.91 -4.48
N GLU A 712 27.87 29.39 -4.48
CA GLU A 712 29.05 30.09 -3.96
C GLU A 712 29.55 31.18 -4.92
N ALA A 713 29.54 30.90 -6.23
CA ALA A 713 30.02 31.83 -7.25
C ALA A 713 29.00 32.89 -7.66
N TYR A 714 27.70 32.55 -7.62
CA TYR A 714 26.58 33.41 -8.05
C TYR A 714 25.44 33.37 -7.02
N PRO A 715 25.63 33.91 -5.81
CA PRO A 715 24.59 33.94 -4.77
C PRO A 715 23.29 34.63 -5.23
N GLU A 716 23.40 35.61 -6.12
CA GLU A 716 22.28 36.31 -6.76
C GLU A 716 21.44 35.37 -7.65
N LEU A 717 22.05 34.37 -8.30
CA LEU A 717 21.33 33.36 -9.07
C LEU A 717 20.52 32.45 -8.14
N ASP A 718 21.07 32.03 -7.00
CA ASP A 718 20.34 31.19 -6.04
C ASP A 718 19.17 31.97 -5.41
N ALA A 719 19.38 33.24 -5.05
CA ALA A 719 18.33 34.12 -4.56
C ALA A 719 17.22 34.33 -5.60
N TRP A 720 17.59 34.64 -6.84
CA TRP A 720 16.66 34.81 -7.95
C TRP A 720 15.87 33.53 -8.23
N LEU A 721 16.53 32.37 -8.23
CA LEU A 721 15.85 31.08 -8.39
C LEU A 721 14.87 30.83 -7.25
N LYS A 722 15.20 31.14 -5.99
CA LYS A 722 14.28 30.96 -4.86
C LYS A 722 13.06 31.88 -4.95
N GLN A 723 13.27 33.13 -5.35
CA GLN A 723 12.20 34.13 -5.47
C GLN A 723 11.23 33.80 -6.62
N ASN A 724 11.75 33.27 -7.73
CA ASN A 724 10.98 33.05 -8.95
C ASN A 724 10.55 31.59 -9.15
N HIS A 725 10.89 30.68 -8.24
CA HIS A 725 10.48 29.28 -8.27
C HIS A 725 9.10 29.09 -7.63
N GLY A 726 8.20 28.40 -8.34
CA GLY A 726 6.86 28.08 -7.84
C GLY A 726 6.08 27.17 -8.81
N GLY A 727 4.82 26.89 -8.48
CA GLY A 727 3.86 26.18 -9.34
C GLY A 727 3.53 26.96 -10.61
N ILE A 728 2.28 27.04 -11.05
CA ILE A 728 1.95 27.77 -12.29
C ILE A 728 2.35 29.26 -12.22
N GLY A 729 2.29 29.91 -11.05
CA GLY A 729 2.66 31.33 -10.86
C GLY A 729 4.15 31.68 -10.83
N GLY A 730 5.07 30.71 -10.84
CA GLY A 730 6.52 30.96 -10.80
C GLY A 730 7.12 31.23 -12.19
N GLY A 731 7.95 32.27 -12.34
CA GLY A 731 8.61 32.62 -13.60
C GLY A 731 9.77 31.71 -14.00
N ALA A 732 10.38 31.00 -13.05
CA ALA A 732 11.51 30.10 -13.28
C ALA A 732 11.30 28.70 -12.69
N ARG A 733 11.81 27.66 -13.36
CA ARG A 733 11.68 26.27 -12.93
C ARG A 733 13.00 25.51 -13.02
N ARG A 734 13.45 24.91 -11.92
CA ARG A 734 14.61 24.01 -11.93
C ARG A 734 14.24 22.70 -12.63
N GLN A 735 14.93 22.42 -13.74
CA GLN A 735 14.76 21.19 -14.50
C GLN A 735 16.05 20.93 -15.28
N GLU A 736 16.43 19.67 -15.40
CA GLU A 736 17.57 19.25 -16.20
C GLU A 736 17.26 19.40 -17.70
N VAL A 737 18.22 19.89 -18.49
CA VAL A 737 18.04 20.14 -19.93
C VAL A 737 17.59 18.89 -20.68
N ALA A 738 18.20 17.72 -20.42
CA ALA A 738 17.78 16.46 -21.06
C ALA A 738 16.31 16.10 -20.75
N SER A 739 15.84 16.39 -19.53
CA SER A 739 14.43 16.18 -19.16
C SER A 739 13.47 17.17 -19.84
N MET A 740 13.95 18.26 -20.43
CA MET A 740 13.11 19.22 -21.18
C MET A 740 12.83 18.78 -22.61
N VAL A 741 13.65 17.88 -23.16
CA VAL A 741 13.62 17.47 -24.56
C VAL A 741 12.26 16.88 -24.98
N PRO A 742 11.64 15.90 -24.28
CA PRO A 742 10.41 15.24 -24.74
C PRO A 742 9.22 16.16 -24.98
N VAL A 743 9.15 17.27 -24.24
CA VAL A 743 8.05 18.22 -24.37
C VAL A 743 8.36 19.24 -25.47
N SER A 744 9.61 19.67 -25.58
CA SER A 744 10.05 20.63 -26.60
C SER A 744 9.95 20.09 -28.03
N VAL A 745 10.18 18.79 -28.23
CA VAL A 745 10.11 18.16 -29.56
C VAL A 745 8.68 17.91 -30.04
N LEU A 746 7.66 18.05 -29.18
CA LEU A 746 6.26 17.82 -29.54
C LEU A 746 5.63 18.96 -30.34
N GLY A 747 6.19 20.18 -30.28
CA GLY A 747 5.54 21.36 -30.88
C GLY A 747 4.13 21.55 -30.32
N ILE A 748 4.05 21.71 -28.99
CA ILE A 748 2.80 22.07 -28.30
C ILE A 748 2.45 23.51 -28.67
N GLU A 749 1.16 23.77 -28.92
CA GLU A 749 0.62 25.08 -29.25
C GLU A 749 -0.42 25.45 -28.19
N PRO A 750 -0.74 26.75 -28.02
CA PRO A 750 -1.53 27.22 -26.88
C PRO A 750 -2.91 26.59 -26.70
N ALA A 751 -3.56 26.17 -27.80
CA ALA A 751 -4.91 25.59 -27.80
C ALA A 751 -4.92 24.04 -27.80
N HIS A 752 -3.77 23.38 -27.73
CA HIS A 752 -3.72 21.92 -27.80
C HIS A 752 -4.27 21.25 -26.54
N GLU A 753 -4.91 20.09 -26.74
CA GLU A 753 -5.17 19.13 -25.69
C GLU A 753 -3.97 18.17 -25.59
N VAL A 754 -3.29 18.18 -24.45
CA VAL A 754 -2.06 17.44 -24.19
C VAL A 754 -2.29 16.39 -23.11
N LEU A 755 -1.95 15.14 -23.38
CA LEU A 755 -1.96 14.08 -22.36
C LEU A 755 -0.53 13.76 -21.91
N ASP A 756 -0.29 13.78 -20.61
CA ASP A 756 0.91 13.22 -19.98
C ASP A 756 0.58 11.84 -19.41
N MET A 757 1.13 10.78 -19.99
CA MET A 757 0.78 9.39 -19.66
C MET A 757 1.25 8.97 -18.26
N CYS A 758 2.32 9.58 -17.74
CA CYS A 758 3.03 9.20 -16.52
C CYS A 758 3.61 10.44 -15.83
N ALA A 759 2.71 11.26 -15.29
CA ALA A 759 2.97 12.67 -15.03
C ALA A 759 3.81 12.98 -13.78
N ALA A 760 3.82 12.15 -12.74
CA ALA A 760 4.55 12.51 -11.52
C ALA A 760 6.07 12.32 -11.68
N PRO A 761 6.88 13.31 -11.24
CA PRO A 761 6.54 14.32 -10.24
C PRO A 761 6.20 15.71 -10.81
N GLY A 762 5.83 15.82 -12.09
CA GLY A 762 5.16 16.99 -12.68
C GLY A 762 5.99 17.96 -13.52
N SER A 763 7.30 17.75 -13.67
CA SER A 763 8.16 18.72 -14.39
C SER A 763 7.83 18.86 -15.89
N LYS A 764 7.48 17.74 -16.54
CA LYS A 764 7.06 17.71 -17.97
C LYS A 764 5.65 18.24 -18.15
N THR A 765 4.74 17.89 -17.24
CA THR A 765 3.40 18.45 -17.16
C THR A 765 3.44 19.98 -17.05
N LEU A 766 4.23 20.51 -16.12
CA LEU A 766 4.45 21.96 -15.98
C LEU A 766 5.06 22.58 -17.25
N GLN A 767 5.85 21.83 -18.02
CA GLN A 767 6.45 22.35 -19.26
C GLN A 767 5.42 22.50 -20.37
N ALA A 768 4.47 21.55 -20.45
CA ALA A 768 3.34 21.67 -21.36
C ALA A 768 2.45 22.84 -20.94
N LEU A 769 2.17 22.97 -19.63
CA LEU A 769 1.39 24.09 -19.09
C LEU A 769 2.04 25.46 -19.29
N ASP A 770 3.37 25.54 -19.35
CA ASP A 770 4.08 26.80 -19.68
C ASP A 770 3.80 27.29 -21.12
N VAL A 771 3.17 26.47 -21.97
CA VAL A 771 2.80 26.79 -23.36
C VAL A 771 1.29 26.91 -23.55
N ILE A 772 0.48 26.17 -22.78
CA ILE A 772 -0.99 26.18 -22.89
C ILE A 772 -1.57 27.50 -22.39
N GLU A 773 -2.44 28.10 -23.20
CA GLU A 773 -3.21 29.29 -22.82
C GLU A 773 -4.45 28.89 -22.01
N GLN A 774 -4.63 29.54 -20.85
CA GLN A 774 -5.79 29.32 -19.99
C GLN A 774 -7.10 29.56 -20.74
N GLY A 775 -8.04 28.62 -20.62
CA GLY A 775 -9.33 28.66 -21.31
C GLY A 775 -9.31 28.28 -22.80
N ARG A 776 -8.15 27.99 -23.40
CA ARG A 776 -8.04 27.59 -24.83
C ARG A 776 -7.50 26.18 -25.05
N GLY A 777 -6.64 25.68 -24.17
CA GLY A 777 -6.10 24.33 -24.23
C GLY A 777 -6.14 23.64 -22.87
N MET A 778 -5.70 22.37 -22.81
CA MET A 778 -5.70 21.61 -21.57
C MET A 778 -4.56 20.60 -21.51
N VAL A 779 -3.95 20.46 -20.32
CA VAL A 779 -3.06 19.36 -19.99
C VAL A 779 -3.76 18.38 -19.07
N VAL A 780 -3.97 17.15 -19.56
CA VAL A 780 -4.45 16.02 -18.78
C VAL A 780 -3.24 15.22 -18.31
N ALA A 781 -3.06 15.10 -16.99
CA ALA A 781 -1.92 14.44 -16.40
C ALA A 781 -2.35 13.14 -15.71
N ASN A 782 -1.88 12.01 -16.25
CA ASN A 782 -2.14 10.70 -15.69
C ASN A 782 -1.03 10.26 -14.75
N GLU A 783 -1.37 9.94 -13.51
CA GLU A 783 -0.44 9.35 -12.54
C GLU A 783 -1.12 8.16 -11.86
N LEU A 784 -0.47 6.98 -11.89
CA LEU A 784 -1.04 5.74 -11.34
C LEU A 784 -1.12 5.76 -9.80
N SER A 785 -0.13 6.35 -9.13
CA SER A 785 -0.09 6.44 -7.67
C SER A 785 -0.85 7.66 -7.18
N THR A 786 -1.94 7.43 -6.44
CA THR A 786 -2.72 8.50 -5.80
C THR A 786 -1.85 9.42 -4.94
N ARG A 787 -0.90 8.89 -4.16
CA ARG A 787 0.06 9.68 -3.38
C ARG A 787 0.89 10.62 -4.27
N ARG A 788 1.41 10.12 -5.40
CA ARG A 788 2.21 10.94 -6.32
C ARG A 788 1.35 11.93 -7.13
N ALA A 789 0.09 11.58 -7.38
CA ALA A 789 -0.90 12.49 -7.96
C ALA A 789 -1.17 13.69 -7.04
N HIS A 790 -1.26 13.49 -5.72
CA HIS A 790 -1.36 14.60 -4.77
C HIS A 790 -0.13 15.51 -4.79
N ILE A 791 1.08 14.94 -4.89
CA ILE A 791 2.32 15.72 -5.04
C ILE A 791 2.30 16.53 -6.34
N LEU A 792 1.79 15.94 -7.43
CA LEU A 792 1.60 16.64 -8.70
C LEU A 792 0.62 17.81 -8.55
N CYS A 793 -0.56 17.59 -7.95
CA CYS A 793 -1.54 18.65 -7.69
C CYS A 793 -0.93 19.79 -6.85
N GLY A 794 -0.23 19.47 -5.76
CA GLY A 794 0.42 20.46 -4.91
C GLY A 794 1.55 21.23 -5.61
N ARG A 795 2.23 20.62 -6.58
CA ARG A 795 3.27 21.28 -7.38
C ARG A 795 2.71 22.18 -8.47
N VAL A 796 1.61 21.78 -9.10
CA VAL A 796 0.98 22.53 -10.19
C VAL A 796 0.14 23.67 -9.64
N GLY A 797 -0.64 23.41 -8.59
CA GLY A 797 -1.66 24.31 -8.05
C GLY A 797 -2.97 24.24 -8.85
N GLU A 798 -3.91 25.12 -8.52
CA GLU A 798 -5.15 25.27 -9.28
C GLU A 798 -4.90 26.03 -10.58
N SER A 799 -5.41 25.52 -11.70
CA SER A 799 -5.35 26.21 -13.01
C SER A 799 -6.46 25.78 -13.94
N GLU A 800 -7.03 26.76 -14.62
CA GLU A 800 -7.86 26.55 -15.79
C GLU A 800 -6.99 25.92 -16.89
N GLY A 801 -7.41 24.77 -17.44
CA GLY A 801 -6.62 24.02 -18.43
C GLY A 801 -5.70 22.93 -17.84
N PHE A 802 -5.87 22.52 -16.58
CA PHE A 802 -5.15 21.38 -16.01
C PHE A 802 -6.10 20.38 -15.35
N MET A 803 -5.93 19.09 -15.65
CA MET A 803 -6.69 18.01 -15.02
C MET A 803 -5.78 16.85 -14.65
N VAL A 804 -5.95 16.28 -13.46
CA VAL A 804 -5.26 15.04 -13.06
C VAL A 804 -6.22 13.87 -13.14
N ILE A 805 -5.77 12.78 -13.79
CA ILE A 805 -6.47 11.51 -13.84
C ILE A 805 -5.62 10.41 -13.21
N ASN A 806 -6.27 9.40 -12.62
CA ASN A 806 -5.60 8.30 -11.92
C ASN A 806 -5.97 6.96 -12.59
N HIS A 807 -5.34 6.66 -13.73
CA HIS A 807 -5.58 5.42 -14.46
C HIS A 807 -4.28 4.64 -14.71
N LYS A 808 -4.41 3.32 -14.85
CA LYS A 808 -3.38 2.51 -15.50
C LYS A 808 -3.18 3.04 -16.91
N ALA A 809 -1.96 3.50 -17.23
CA ALA A 809 -1.64 4.16 -18.49
C ALA A 809 -1.98 3.30 -19.72
N GLN A 810 -1.92 1.96 -19.60
CA GLN A 810 -2.29 1.00 -20.66
C GLN A 810 -3.81 0.95 -20.92
N LEU A 811 -4.62 1.46 -19.99
CA LEU A 811 -6.07 1.30 -19.95
C LEU A 811 -6.85 2.62 -20.04
N ILE A 812 -6.18 3.76 -20.25
CA ILE A 812 -6.86 5.07 -20.42
C ILE A 812 -7.93 4.96 -21.53
N PRO A 813 -9.21 5.33 -21.27
CA PRO A 813 -10.30 5.17 -22.23
C PRO A 813 -10.05 5.89 -23.56
N LYS A 814 -10.33 5.23 -24.70
CA LYS A 814 -10.09 5.81 -26.05
C LYS A 814 -11.17 6.81 -26.52
N LYS A 815 -12.07 7.22 -25.63
CA LYS A 815 -13.24 8.05 -25.97
C LYS A 815 -12.87 9.48 -26.34
N HIS A 816 -11.76 9.98 -25.79
CA HIS A 816 -11.25 11.32 -26.06
C HIS A 816 -9.87 11.20 -26.73
N LYS A 817 -9.57 12.14 -27.64
CA LYS A 817 -8.37 12.15 -28.46
C LYS A 817 -7.60 13.43 -28.21
N PHE A 818 -6.27 13.36 -28.24
CA PHE A 818 -5.38 14.46 -27.89
C PHE A 818 -4.55 14.89 -29.10
N ASP A 819 -4.20 16.18 -29.15
CA ASP A 819 -3.32 16.75 -30.18
C ASP A 819 -1.87 16.32 -29.95
N ARG A 820 -1.46 16.24 -28.68
CA ARG A 820 -0.12 15.83 -28.26
C ARG A 820 -0.17 14.86 -27.09
N VAL A 821 0.73 13.87 -27.07
CA VAL A 821 0.87 12.94 -25.95
C VAL A 821 2.33 12.84 -25.50
N ILE A 822 2.60 13.17 -24.24
CA ILE A 822 3.87 12.95 -23.58
C ILE A 822 3.86 11.52 -23.02
N CYS A 823 4.72 10.66 -23.56
CA CYS A 823 4.84 9.26 -23.17
C CYS A 823 6.22 9.02 -22.53
N ASP A 824 6.45 9.66 -21.38
CA ASP A 824 7.64 9.47 -20.54
C ASP A 824 7.44 8.24 -19.65
N VAL A 825 7.76 7.06 -20.18
CA VAL A 825 7.38 5.79 -19.57
C VAL A 825 8.30 5.41 -18.39
N PRO A 826 7.80 4.64 -17.40
CA PRO A 826 8.66 4.06 -16.37
C PRO A 826 9.83 3.27 -16.98
N CYS A 827 11.05 3.60 -16.55
CA CYS A 827 12.33 3.14 -17.10
C CYS A 827 13.24 2.56 -16.01
N SER A 828 14.27 1.80 -16.41
CA SER A 828 15.36 1.38 -15.50
C SER A 828 16.04 2.57 -14.82
N GLY A 829 16.13 3.69 -15.52
CA GLY A 829 16.70 4.94 -15.02
C GLY A 829 18.22 4.92 -14.87
N ASP A 830 18.91 4.10 -15.66
CA ASP A 830 20.37 4.04 -15.72
C ASP A 830 21.01 5.20 -16.50
N GLY A 831 20.21 6.08 -17.12
CA GLY A 831 20.68 7.40 -17.56
C GLY A 831 20.76 8.42 -16.42
N THR A 832 20.21 8.13 -15.23
CA THR A 832 20.02 9.11 -14.15
C THR A 832 21.07 9.05 -13.04
N PHE A 833 22.18 8.32 -13.23
CA PHE A 833 23.19 8.14 -12.19
C PHE A 833 23.76 9.44 -11.63
N ARG A 834 23.96 10.45 -12.47
CA ARG A 834 24.45 11.77 -12.03
C ARG A 834 23.45 12.51 -11.14
N LYS A 835 22.16 12.21 -11.28
CA LYS A 835 21.05 12.77 -10.49
C LYS A 835 20.80 11.98 -9.21
N TYR A 836 20.98 10.66 -9.27
CA TYR A 836 20.78 9.73 -8.16
C TYR A 836 21.98 8.77 -8.02
N PRO A 837 23.12 9.22 -7.46
CA PRO A 837 24.36 8.43 -7.41
C PRO A 837 24.21 7.07 -6.72
N VAL A 838 23.29 6.94 -5.76
CA VAL A 838 22.98 5.69 -5.07
C VAL A 838 22.55 4.57 -6.04
N LYS A 839 22.00 4.91 -7.22
CA LYS A 839 21.61 3.91 -8.22
C LYS A 839 22.78 3.07 -8.75
N TRP A 840 24.01 3.55 -8.65
CA TRP A 840 25.20 2.75 -9.00
C TRP A 840 25.29 1.44 -8.20
N LYS A 841 24.88 1.45 -6.93
CA LYS A 841 24.93 0.26 -6.04
C LYS A 841 23.91 -0.81 -6.40
N HIS A 842 22.85 -0.45 -7.12
CA HIS A 842 21.70 -1.31 -7.40
C HIS A 842 21.41 -1.45 -8.89
N TRP A 843 22.35 -1.04 -9.76
CA TRP A 843 22.16 -1.17 -11.20
C TRP A 843 22.07 -2.64 -11.60
N ASP A 844 21.03 -2.97 -12.35
CA ASP A 844 20.66 -4.31 -12.79
C ASP A 844 20.11 -4.23 -14.23
N PRO A 845 20.82 -4.75 -15.25
CA PRO A 845 20.38 -4.66 -16.63
C PRO A 845 19.10 -5.47 -16.90
N SER A 846 18.72 -6.41 -16.02
CA SER A 846 17.49 -7.18 -16.18
C SER A 846 16.23 -6.36 -15.94
N LEU A 847 16.33 -5.17 -15.34
CA LEU A 847 15.18 -4.28 -15.12
C LEU A 847 14.60 -3.75 -16.44
N GLY A 848 15.44 -3.29 -17.37
CA GLY A 848 14.97 -2.80 -18.68
C GLY A 848 14.21 -3.86 -19.46
N ARG A 849 14.71 -5.10 -19.40
CA ARG A 849 14.04 -6.27 -19.97
C ARG A 849 12.66 -6.55 -19.35
N ARG A 850 12.50 -6.41 -18.03
CA ARG A 850 11.20 -6.60 -17.35
C ARG A 850 10.18 -5.52 -17.75
N LEU A 851 10.64 -4.31 -18.01
CA LEU A 851 9.78 -3.16 -18.36
C LEU A 851 9.38 -3.10 -19.83
N HIS A 852 10.18 -3.68 -20.73
CA HIS A 852 10.00 -3.64 -22.19
C HIS A 852 8.54 -3.86 -22.65
N HIS A 853 7.88 -4.93 -22.18
CA HIS A 853 6.50 -5.20 -22.60
C HIS A 853 5.51 -4.12 -22.11
N THR A 854 5.66 -3.69 -20.87
CA THR A 854 4.82 -2.64 -20.27
C THR A 854 4.98 -1.32 -21.01
N GLN A 855 6.21 -0.95 -21.39
CA GLN A 855 6.51 0.26 -22.14
C GLN A 855 5.84 0.25 -23.51
N ILE A 856 5.86 -0.88 -24.23
CA ILE A 856 5.13 -1.05 -25.51
C ILE A 856 3.63 -0.84 -25.30
N GLN A 857 3.03 -1.45 -24.26
CA GLN A 857 1.59 -1.32 -24.01
C GLN A 857 1.17 0.12 -23.70
N ILE A 858 1.98 0.86 -22.93
CA ILE A 858 1.71 2.27 -22.63
C ILE A 858 1.81 3.10 -23.92
N ALA A 859 2.86 2.90 -24.71
CA ALA A 859 3.08 3.67 -25.92
C ALA A 859 2.04 3.39 -27.02
N LEU A 860 1.60 2.14 -27.19
CA LEU A 860 0.49 1.81 -28.10
C LEU A 860 -0.82 2.43 -27.65
N ARG A 861 -1.08 2.50 -26.33
CA ARG A 861 -2.25 3.22 -25.81
C ARG A 861 -2.13 4.72 -26.08
N ALA A 862 -0.97 5.32 -25.84
CA ALA A 862 -0.71 6.73 -26.14
C ALA A 862 -0.98 7.04 -27.62
N PHE A 863 -0.46 6.21 -28.53
CA PHE A 863 -0.72 6.35 -29.96
C PHE A 863 -2.22 6.25 -30.30
N ALA A 864 -2.95 5.34 -29.65
CA ALA A 864 -4.39 5.20 -29.86
C ALA A 864 -5.21 6.41 -29.40
N LEU A 865 -4.69 7.18 -28.44
CA LEU A 865 -5.28 8.38 -27.91
C LEU A 865 -4.92 9.64 -28.72
N LEU A 866 -4.04 9.55 -29.72
CA LEU A 866 -3.77 10.67 -30.62
C LEU A 866 -4.90 10.87 -31.64
N LYS A 867 -5.19 12.15 -31.94
CA LYS A 867 -5.88 12.55 -33.17
C LYS A 867 -5.01 12.18 -34.38
N VAL A 868 -5.61 11.96 -35.55
CA VAL A 868 -4.85 11.87 -36.81
C VAL A 868 -4.19 13.24 -37.06
N GLY A 869 -2.91 13.24 -37.45
CA GLY A 869 -2.04 14.42 -37.47
C GLY A 869 -1.40 14.77 -36.12
N GLY A 870 -1.86 14.15 -35.03
CA GLY A 870 -1.29 14.33 -33.70
C GLY A 870 0.08 13.68 -33.53
N ARG A 871 0.83 14.13 -32.52
CA ARG A 871 2.19 13.63 -32.23
C ARG A 871 2.35 13.15 -30.79
N MET A 872 3.06 12.05 -30.61
CA MET A 872 3.53 11.63 -29.29
C MET A 872 5.06 11.66 -29.21
N SER A 873 5.57 11.97 -28.02
CA SER A 873 6.97 11.74 -27.68
C SER A 873 7.04 10.50 -26.80
N TYR A 874 7.70 9.46 -27.30
CA TYR A 874 8.14 8.36 -26.47
C TYR A 874 9.48 8.77 -25.84
N SER A 875 9.62 8.64 -24.52
CA SER A 875 10.89 8.92 -23.86
C SER A 875 11.19 8.02 -22.68
N THR A 876 12.48 7.81 -22.45
CA THR A 876 13.00 7.11 -21.28
C THR A 876 14.21 7.85 -20.70
N CYS A 877 14.39 7.64 -19.42
CA CYS A 877 15.56 8.05 -18.64
C CYS A 877 16.70 7.00 -18.69
N SER A 878 16.81 6.27 -19.80
CA SER A 878 17.69 5.12 -19.97
C SER A 878 18.47 5.21 -21.28
N VAL A 879 19.66 4.62 -21.30
CA VAL A 879 20.44 4.43 -22.53
C VAL A 879 20.22 3.04 -23.17
N ASN A 880 19.40 2.20 -22.54
CA ASN A 880 19.21 0.81 -22.90
C ASN A 880 18.46 0.64 -24.23
N PRO A 881 19.05 0.02 -25.27
CA PRO A 881 18.35 -0.21 -26.54
C PRO A 881 17.07 -1.05 -26.40
N LEU A 882 16.98 -1.92 -25.38
CA LEU A 882 15.77 -2.70 -25.11
C LEU A 882 14.61 -1.84 -24.61
N GLU A 883 14.88 -0.74 -23.94
CA GLU A 883 13.85 0.23 -23.51
C GLU A 883 13.65 1.33 -24.55
N ASN A 884 14.53 1.43 -25.54
CA ASN A 884 14.56 2.54 -26.49
C ASN A 884 14.11 2.06 -27.87
N GLU A 885 15.04 1.75 -28.76
CA GLU A 885 14.78 1.39 -30.16
C GLU A 885 13.95 0.13 -30.30
N ALA A 886 14.16 -0.87 -29.44
CA ALA A 886 13.36 -2.09 -29.47
C ALA A 886 11.87 -1.79 -29.21
N VAL A 887 11.57 -0.84 -28.32
CA VAL A 887 10.20 -0.40 -28.05
C VAL A 887 9.67 0.43 -29.21
N VAL A 888 10.43 1.40 -29.73
CA VAL A 888 10.03 2.23 -30.88
C VAL A 888 9.74 1.37 -32.12
N GLN A 889 10.62 0.42 -32.43
CA GLN A 889 10.42 -0.54 -33.51
C GLN A 889 9.14 -1.36 -33.32
N ALA A 890 8.89 -1.83 -32.10
CA ALA A 890 7.68 -2.59 -31.79
C ALA A 890 6.40 -1.75 -31.94
N ILE A 891 6.46 -0.46 -31.58
CA ILE A 891 5.36 0.49 -31.79
C ILE A 891 5.11 0.66 -33.29
N LEU A 892 6.14 1.04 -34.07
CA LEU A 892 6.03 1.26 -35.52
C LEU A 892 5.49 0.01 -36.23
N LYS A 893 5.99 -1.17 -35.88
CA LYS A 893 5.49 -2.44 -36.42
C LYS A 893 4.01 -2.67 -36.15
N ALA A 894 3.54 -2.30 -34.96
CA ALA A 894 2.15 -2.51 -34.57
C ALA A 894 1.18 -1.48 -35.15
N VAL A 895 1.67 -0.29 -35.51
CA VAL A 895 0.82 0.80 -36.04
C VAL A 895 1.03 1.08 -37.53
N SER A 896 1.98 0.43 -38.19
CA SER A 896 2.25 0.60 -39.63
C SER A 896 1.02 0.25 -40.48
N PRO A 897 0.70 1.03 -41.55
CA PRO A 897 1.41 2.22 -42.05
C PRO A 897 1.00 3.54 -41.38
N HIS A 898 0.19 3.49 -40.33
CA HIS A 898 -0.50 4.65 -39.74
C HIS A 898 0.34 5.50 -38.78
N GLY A 899 1.60 5.14 -38.53
CA GLY A 899 2.52 5.90 -37.68
C GLY A 899 3.90 6.04 -38.32
N ARG A 900 4.48 7.24 -38.24
CA ARG A 900 5.83 7.53 -38.76
C ARG A 900 6.68 8.27 -37.74
N LEU A 901 8.00 8.04 -37.78
CA LEU A 901 8.95 8.85 -37.01
C LEU A 901 9.10 10.24 -37.62
N VAL A 902 9.19 11.25 -36.75
CA VAL A 902 9.43 12.64 -37.14
C VAL A 902 10.85 13.01 -36.76
N HIS A 903 11.62 13.48 -37.74
CA HIS A 903 12.96 14.00 -37.51
C HIS A 903 12.88 15.39 -36.87
N VAL A 904 13.51 15.56 -35.71
CA VAL A 904 13.53 16.84 -34.98
C VAL A 904 14.97 17.31 -34.77
N LYS A 905 15.22 18.60 -35.01
CA LYS A 905 16.53 19.24 -34.74
C LYS A 905 16.43 20.10 -33.50
N LEU A 906 17.44 20.01 -32.63
CA LEU A 906 17.57 20.84 -31.43
C LEU A 906 18.85 21.68 -31.57
N PRO A 907 18.76 22.91 -32.10
CA PRO A 907 19.94 23.76 -32.31
C PRO A 907 20.73 23.93 -31.02
N GLY A 908 22.04 23.71 -31.10
CA GLY A 908 22.93 23.78 -29.94
C GLY A 908 22.65 22.70 -28.89
N PHE A 909 22.09 21.54 -29.24
CA PHE A 909 22.02 20.38 -28.35
C PHE A 909 22.44 19.13 -29.13
N ARG A 910 23.54 18.49 -28.72
CA ARG A 910 24.16 17.37 -29.44
C ARG A 910 23.48 16.06 -29.09
N THR A 911 23.16 15.24 -30.08
CA THR A 911 22.53 13.92 -29.87
C THR A 911 23.11 12.90 -30.85
N TYR A 912 23.07 11.63 -30.49
CA TYR A 912 23.25 10.54 -31.46
C TYR A 912 21.91 10.19 -32.12
N PRO A 913 21.92 9.73 -33.38
CA PRO A 913 20.75 9.09 -33.97
C PRO A 913 20.41 7.78 -33.25
N GLY A 914 19.18 7.31 -33.44
CA GLY A 914 18.75 5.99 -32.95
C GLY A 914 19.55 4.84 -33.57
N LEU A 915 19.65 3.73 -32.84
CA LEU A 915 20.34 2.53 -33.29
C LEU A 915 19.46 1.69 -34.22
N ASN A 916 19.91 1.48 -35.46
CA ASN A 916 19.27 0.54 -36.39
C ASN A 916 19.63 -0.93 -36.11
N HIS A 917 20.68 -1.17 -35.33
CA HIS A 917 21.14 -2.50 -34.93
C HIS A 917 21.67 -2.46 -33.49
N TRP A 918 21.35 -3.47 -32.70
CA TRP A 918 21.85 -3.66 -31.33
C TRP A 918 21.88 -5.15 -30.98
N GLN A 919 22.59 -5.49 -29.91
CA GLN A 919 22.66 -6.86 -29.40
C GLN A 919 21.79 -7.01 -28.15
N VAL A 920 21.07 -8.13 -28.08
CA VAL A 920 20.40 -8.56 -26.85
C VAL A 920 21.40 -9.33 -26.02
N VAL A 921 21.79 -8.76 -24.89
CA VAL A 921 22.88 -9.26 -24.06
C VAL A 921 22.33 -9.90 -22.79
N GLU A 922 22.88 -11.05 -22.41
CA GLU A 922 22.73 -11.60 -21.05
C GLU A 922 24.05 -11.50 -20.32
N GLU A 923 23.97 -11.03 -19.08
CA GLU A 923 25.08 -11.13 -18.16
C GLU A 923 25.28 -12.59 -17.77
N ARG A 924 26.52 -13.06 -17.92
CA ARG A 924 26.94 -14.37 -17.44
C ARG A 924 28.09 -14.18 -16.46
N GLU A 925 27.99 -14.92 -15.38
CA GLU A 925 28.97 -14.91 -14.30
C GLU A 925 29.83 -16.18 -14.47
N ASP A 926 30.90 -16.09 -15.26
CA ASP A 926 31.85 -17.20 -15.44
C ASP A 926 32.73 -17.39 -14.20
N SER A 927 33.00 -16.31 -13.47
CA SER A 927 33.68 -16.35 -12.17
C SER A 927 33.29 -15.14 -11.31
N PRO A 928 33.57 -15.16 -9.99
CA PRO A 928 33.23 -14.05 -9.09
C PRO A 928 33.92 -12.73 -9.46
N GLU A 929 34.98 -12.77 -10.29
CA GLU A 929 35.88 -11.64 -10.59
C GLU A 929 35.78 -11.14 -12.03
N VAL A 930 35.18 -11.94 -12.93
CA VAL A 930 35.15 -11.67 -14.37
C VAL A 930 33.70 -11.64 -14.83
N PHE A 931 33.21 -10.44 -15.12
CA PHE A 931 31.92 -10.21 -15.75
C PHE A 931 32.12 -10.23 -17.27
N HIS A 932 31.36 -11.07 -17.97
CA HIS A 932 31.29 -11.02 -19.43
C HIS A 932 29.82 -10.98 -19.87
N CYS A 933 29.63 -10.50 -21.07
CA CYS A 933 28.34 -10.27 -21.68
C CYS A 933 28.31 -11.05 -22.99
N GLU A 934 27.32 -11.93 -23.14
CA GLU A 934 27.16 -12.72 -24.36
C GLU A 934 25.90 -12.26 -25.11
N ALA A 935 26.07 -12.00 -26.41
CA ALA A 935 24.93 -11.74 -27.29
C ALA A 935 24.12 -13.04 -27.44
N ILE A 936 22.82 -12.96 -27.19
CA ILE A 936 21.92 -14.10 -27.33
C ILE A 936 21.21 -14.02 -28.68
N SER A 937 21.21 -15.13 -29.42
CA SER A 937 20.41 -15.26 -30.62
C SER A 937 18.92 -15.42 -30.27
N GLN A 938 18.05 -14.89 -31.14
CA GLN A 938 16.59 -15.04 -30.99
C GLN A 938 16.16 -16.52 -30.97
N ARG A 939 16.93 -17.43 -31.58
CA ARG A 939 16.64 -18.88 -31.62
C ARG A 939 17.07 -19.59 -30.34
N ASP A 940 18.10 -19.08 -29.66
CA ASP A 940 18.65 -19.66 -28.43
C ASP A 940 17.96 -19.16 -27.16
N SER A 941 17.06 -18.18 -27.27
CA SER A 941 16.25 -17.69 -26.16
C SER A 941 15.15 -18.70 -25.78
N LYS A 942 15.52 -19.85 -25.22
CA LYS A 942 14.60 -20.89 -24.70
C LYS A 942 13.88 -20.47 -23.39
N LYS A 943 14.07 -19.23 -22.93
CA LYS A 943 13.57 -18.73 -21.65
C LYS A 943 12.31 -17.87 -21.87
N GLU A 944 11.25 -18.11 -21.09
CA GLU A 944 9.92 -17.48 -21.23
C GLU A 944 9.89 -15.93 -21.16
N TRP A 945 11.00 -15.32 -20.79
CA TRP A 945 11.10 -13.92 -20.41
C TRP A 945 11.78 -13.00 -21.43
N TYR A 946 12.27 -13.54 -22.56
CA TYR A 946 12.64 -12.74 -23.73
C TYR A 946 11.48 -12.66 -24.74
N ARG A 947 11.35 -11.53 -25.43
CA ARG A 947 10.30 -11.31 -26.43
C ARG A 947 10.94 -11.08 -27.81
N PRO A 948 10.36 -11.60 -28.90
CA PRO A 948 10.86 -11.34 -30.26
C PRO A 948 11.04 -9.86 -30.59
N SER A 949 10.25 -8.96 -29.99
CA SER A 949 10.34 -7.50 -30.15
C SER A 949 11.64 -6.89 -29.60
N MET A 950 12.43 -7.64 -28.83
CA MET A 950 13.69 -7.15 -28.25
C MET A 950 14.85 -7.15 -29.25
N TRP A 951 14.75 -7.88 -30.34
CA TRP A 951 15.79 -7.93 -31.38
C TRP A 951 15.52 -6.92 -32.50
N PRO A 952 16.58 -6.38 -33.13
CA PRO A 952 16.42 -5.54 -34.31
C PRO A 952 15.79 -6.35 -35.44
N SER A 953 14.78 -5.79 -36.10
CA SER A 953 14.13 -6.42 -37.25
C SER A 953 14.64 -5.89 -38.59
N GLY A 954 15.39 -4.77 -38.57
CA GLY A 954 15.87 -4.08 -39.78
C GLY A 954 14.77 -3.47 -40.65
N SER A 955 13.52 -3.44 -40.17
CA SER A 955 12.34 -3.08 -40.98
C SER A 955 12.02 -1.59 -40.98
N PHE A 956 12.67 -0.80 -40.13
CA PHE A 956 12.42 0.62 -39.95
C PHE A 956 13.75 1.36 -39.81
N ASP A 957 13.83 2.57 -40.38
CA ASP A 957 14.91 3.49 -40.06
C ASP A 957 14.60 4.22 -38.75
N LEU A 958 15.40 3.93 -37.73
CA LEU A 958 15.31 4.49 -36.39
C LEU A 958 16.25 5.69 -36.19
N SER A 959 17.00 6.09 -37.23
CA SER A 959 17.87 7.27 -37.21
C SER A 959 17.19 8.57 -36.72
N PRO A 960 15.88 8.81 -36.90
CA PRO A 960 15.21 10.00 -36.36
C PRO A 960 15.05 10.02 -34.83
N CYS A 961 15.32 8.91 -34.13
CA CYS A 961 15.32 8.91 -32.66
C CYS A 961 16.53 9.69 -32.13
N LEU A 962 16.39 10.29 -30.94
CA LEU A 962 17.41 11.11 -30.32
C LEU A 962 17.96 10.41 -29.08
N ARG A 963 19.24 10.04 -29.14
CA ARG A 963 20.02 9.55 -27.99
C ARG A 963 20.83 10.67 -27.37
N VAL A 964 20.63 10.88 -26.07
CA VAL A 964 21.38 11.86 -25.28
C VAL A 964 22.33 11.09 -24.38
N TYR A 965 23.63 11.22 -24.64
CA TYR A 965 24.65 10.73 -23.74
C TYR A 965 25.18 11.87 -22.84
N PRO A 966 25.53 11.57 -21.58
CA PRO A 966 25.99 12.56 -20.61
C PRO A 966 27.05 13.54 -21.09
N HIS A 967 28.09 13.07 -21.80
CA HIS A 967 29.24 13.86 -22.23
C HIS A 967 28.94 14.86 -23.35
N LEU A 968 27.85 14.66 -24.09
CA LEU A 968 27.54 15.51 -25.25
C LEU A 968 27.05 16.91 -24.87
N ASN A 969 26.32 17.02 -23.76
CA ASN A 969 25.69 18.27 -23.32
C ASN A 969 25.86 18.52 -21.83
N ASN A 970 26.73 17.75 -21.16
CA ASN A 970 26.85 17.75 -19.71
C ASN A 970 25.49 17.50 -19.01
N THR A 971 24.76 16.46 -19.43
CA THR A 971 23.46 16.07 -18.84
C THR A 971 23.50 14.64 -18.30
N GLY A 972 22.38 14.10 -17.84
CA GLY A 972 22.17 12.67 -17.71
C GLY A 972 21.96 12.00 -19.08
N GLY A 973 21.89 10.67 -19.05
CA GLY A 973 21.49 9.85 -20.19
C GLY A 973 19.98 9.88 -20.40
N PHE A 974 19.56 9.99 -21.66
CA PHE A 974 18.15 10.14 -22.02
C PHE A 974 17.88 9.67 -23.45
N PHE A 975 16.65 9.25 -23.73
CA PHE A 975 16.22 8.86 -25.08
C PHE A 975 14.85 9.46 -25.40
N THR A 976 14.66 9.91 -26.64
CA THR A 976 13.32 10.27 -27.13
C THR A 976 13.11 9.95 -28.60
N ALA A 977 11.86 9.65 -28.97
CA ALA A 977 11.41 9.52 -30.35
C ALA A 977 10.06 10.22 -30.51
N VAL A 978 9.89 10.97 -31.60
CA VAL A 978 8.61 11.60 -31.94
C VAL A 978 7.91 10.76 -33.01
N ILE A 979 6.69 10.33 -32.71
CA ILE A 979 5.87 9.52 -33.60
C ILE A 979 4.62 10.33 -33.96
N GLU A 980 4.38 10.54 -35.24
CA GLU A 980 3.19 11.19 -35.78
C GLU A 980 2.19 10.13 -36.26
N LYS A 981 0.92 10.34 -35.93
CA LYS A 981 -0.17 9.48 -36.37
C LYS A 981 -0.70 9.98 -37.72
N THR A 982 -0.55 9.17 -38.77
CA THR A 982 -0.95 9.50 -40.15
C THR A 982 -2.29 8.92 -40.57
N GLY A 983 -2.87 8.00 -39.78
CA GLY A 983 -4.22 7.46 -40.00
C GLY A 983 -4.76 6.73 -38.78
N GLU A 984 -5.96 6.17 -38.87
CA GLU A 984 -6.56 5.33 -37.81
C GLU A 984 -6.29 3.85 -38.10
N PRO A 985 -5.40 3.17 -37.35
CA PRO A 985 -5.08 1.75 -37.57
C PRO A 985 -6.17 0.77 -37.13
N TRP A 986 -7.35 1.25 -36.73
CA TRP A 986 -8.44 0.44 -36.15
C TRP A 986 -9.84 0.84 -36.62
N ASP A 987 -9.96 1.73 -37.61
CA ASP A 987 -11.23 1.99 -38.30
C ASP A 987 -11.28 1.18 -39.60
N ASP A 988 -11.87 -0.01 -39.51
CA ASP A 988 -12.38 -0.71 -40.69
C ASP A 988 -13.76 -1.29 -40.34
N GLN A 989 -14.79 -0.47 -40.54
CA GLN A 989 -16.10 -0.94 -40.94
C GLN A 989 -16.17 -0.78 -42.45
N SER A 990 -15.77 -1.81 -43.19
CA SER A 990 -16.12 -1.94 -44.61
C SER A 990 -16.68 -3.34 -44.88
N THR A 991 -17.97 -3.34 -45.22
CA THR A 991 -18.72 -4.38 -45.91
C THR A 991 -18.07 -4.66 -47.26
N ALA A 992 -17.54 -5.87 -47.48
CA ALA A 992 -17.28 -6.43 -48.80
C ALA A 992 -17.32 -7.97 -48.75
N GLU A 993 -18.13 -8.56 -49.63
CA GLU A 993 -18.23 -10.01 -49.85
C GLU A 993 -16.93 -10.62 -50.38
N PRO A 994 -16.68 -11.92 -50.17
CA PRO A 994 -15.41 -12.55 -50.54
C PRO A 994 -15.38 -12.90 -52.04
N ALA A 995 -14.46 -12.27 -52.78
CA ALA A 995 -14.05 -12.76 -54.10
C ALA A 995 -12.93 -13.80 -53.94
N GLU A 996 -13.08 -14.92 -54.67
CA GLU A 996 -12.16 -16.05 -54.75
C GLU A 996 -10.88 -15.73 -55.55
N ASN A 997 -9.82 -16.52 -55.27
CA ASN A 997 -8.51 -16.64 -55.95
C ASN A 997 -7.52 -15.47 -55.75
N ASP A 998 -6.22 -15.65 -55.47
CA ASP A 998 -5.31 -16.79 -55.53
C ASP A 998 -4.09 -16.55 -54.61
N GLN A 999 -3.45 -17.65 -54.25
CA GLN A 999 -2.20 -17.93 -53.52
C GLN A 999 -1.26 -16.77 -53.09
N THR A 1000 -1.12 -16.60 -51.77
CA THR A 1000 0.17 -16.39 -51.06
C THR A 1000 -0.05 -16.59 -49.56
N GLU A 1001 -0.11 -17.86 -49.14
CA GLU A 1001 -0.23 -18.26 -47.74
C GLU A 1001 1.15 -18.51 -47.11
N GLY A 1002 1.42 -17.80 -46.03
CA GLY A 1002 2.43 -18.24 -45.06
C GLY A 1002 2.88 -17.10 -44.16
N ILE A 1003 2.20 -16.92 -43.02
CA ILE A 1003 2.69 -16.35 -41.73
C ILE A 1003 1.57 -15.57 -40.98
N SER A 1004 0.56 -15.01 -41.65
CA SER A 1004 -0.48 -14.22 -40.97
C SER A 1004 -1.58 -15.05 -40.26
N ARG A 1005 -1.77 -16.34 -40.60
CA ARG A 1005 -2.83 -17.19 -40.02
C ARG A 1005 -2.52 -17.79 -38.63
N ARG A 1006 -1.28 -17.72 -38.11
CA ARG A 1006 -0.92 -18.39 -36.83
C ARG A 1006 -1.15 -17.54 -35.56
N VAL A 1007 -1.36 -16.24 -35.66
CA VAL A 1007 -1.56 -15.36 -34.49
C VAL A 1007 -3.04 -15.09 -34.21
N THR A 1008 -3.87 -14.98 -35.24
CA THR A 1008 -5.31 -14.70 -35.11
C THR A 1008 -6.12 -15.93 -34.68
N VAL A 1009 -5.66 -17.14 -35.00
CA VAL A 1009 -6.34 -18.41 -34.63
C VAL A 1009 -6.14 -18.77 -33.15
N LYS A 1010 -5.03 -18.36 -32.51
CA LYS A 1010 -4.79 -18.67 -31.08
C LYS A 1010 -5.57 -17.75 -30.13
N VAL A 1011 -5.85 -16.52 -30.52
CA VAL A 1011 -6.68 -15.59 -29.72
C VAL A 1011 -8.16 -15.88 -29.91
N ARG A 1012 -8.62 -16.18 -31.14
CA ARG A 1012 -10.01 -16.63 -31.38
C ARG A 1012 -10.31 -18.00 -30.77
N LYS A 1013 -9.41 -19.00 -30.80
CA LYS A 1013 -9.62 -20.30 -30.13
C LYS A 1013 -9.61 -20.23 -28.60
N SER A 1014 -9.00 -19.21 -28.01
CA SER A 1014 -9.00 -19.02 -26.55
C SER A 1014 -10.25 -18.29 -26.07
N LEU A 1015 -10.76 -17.34 -26.86
CA LEU A 1015 -12.03 -16.64 -26.60
C LEU A 1015 -13.25 -17.50 -26.95
N SER A 1016 -13.20 -18.31 -28.02
CA SER A 1016 -14.28 -19.25 -28.36
C SER A 1016 -14.37 -20.41 -27.38
N LYS A 1017 -13.25 -20.93 -26.84
CA LYS A 1017 -13.26 -21.96 -25.77
C LYS A 1017 -13.82 -21.45 -24.43
N LEU A 1018 -13.76 -20.14 -24.16
CA LEU A 1018 -14.37 -19.51 -22.98
C LEU A 1018 -15.85 -19.17 -23.19
N ALA A 1019 -16.24 -18.80 -24.42
CA ALA A 1019 -17.64 -18.60 -24.80
C ALA A 1019 -18.41 -19.92 -24.94
N ASP A 1020 -17.82 -20.95 -25.56
CA ASP A 1020 -18.41 -22.28 -25.72
C ASP A 1020 -18.51 -23.04 -24.39
N LYS A 1021 -17.63 -22.80 -23.41
CA LYS A 1021 -17.80 -23.39 -22.05
C LYS A 1021 -18.99 -22.78 -21.30
N ARG A 1022 -19.30 -21.50 -21.52
CA ARG A 1022 -20.51 -20.85 -20.97
C ARG A 1022 -21.76 -21.29 -21.72
N LEU A 1023 -21.72 -21.41 -23.06
CA LEU A 1023 -22.86 -21.88 -23.85
C LEU A 1023 -23.14 -23.39 -23.66
N TYR A 1024 -22.10 -24.23 -23.55
CA TYR A 1024 -22.21 -25.66 -23.25
C TYR A 1024 -22.75 -25.92 -21.84
N ASN A 1025 -22.40 -25.09 -20.85
CA ASN A 1025 -22.96 -25.21 -19.49
C ASN A 1025 -24.41 -24.70 -19.40
N ILE A 1026 -24.81 -23.72 -20.23
CA ILE A 1026 -26.20 -23.23 -20.32
C ILE A 1026 -27.07 -24.25 -21.07
N ILE A 1027 -26.57 -24.87 -22.15
CA ILE A 1027 -27.29 -25.91 -22.92
C ILE A 1027 -27.38 -27.23 -22.12
N ARG A 1028 -26.39 -27.56 -21.29
CA ARG A 1028 -26.40 -28.76 -20.41
C ARG A 1028 -27.29 -28.59 -19.16
N ALA A 1029 -27.53 -27.35 -18.72
CA ALA A 1029 -28.53 -27.03 -17.69
C ALA A 1029 -29.97 -27.03 -18.26
N GLY A 1030 -30.15 -26.67 -19.54
CA GLY A 1030 -31.45 -26.74 -20.23
C GLY A 1030 -31.89 -28.15 -20.64
N LYS A 1031 -30.96 -29.05 -20.99
CA LYS A 1031 -31.29 -30.44 -21.40
C LYS A 1031 -31.57 -31.43 -20.26
N LYS A 1032 -31.43 -31.04 -18.99
CA LYS A 1032 -31.83 -31.88 -17.83
C LYS A 1032 -33.28 -31.66 -17.36
N ARG A 1033 -34.05 -30.80 -18.04
CA ARG A 1033 -35.47 -30.52 -17.72
C ARG A 1033 -36.48 -30.96 -18.79
N SER A 1034 -36.08 -31.76 -19.79
CA SER A 1034 -37.01 -32.30 -20.81
C SER A 1034 -36.84 -33.80 -21.13
N SER A 1035 -36.30 -34.60 -20.20
CA SER A 1035 -36.29 -36.07 -20.33
C SER A 1035 -36.69 -36.79 -19.02
N ARG A 1036 -37.67 -36.22 -18.33
CA ARG A 1036 -38.60 -36.94 -17.46
C ARG A 1036 -40.00 -36.41 -17.79
N GLN A 1037 -40.71 -37.18 -18.62
CA GLN A 1037 -42.03 -37.67 -18.17
C GLN A 1037 -41.87 -38.36 -16.83
#